data_AF-V9K9S7-F1
#
_entry.id   AF-V9K9S7-F1
#
_cell.length_a   1.000
_cell.length_b   1.000
_cell.length_c   1.000
_cell.angle_alpha   90.00
_cell.angle_beta   90.00
_cell.angle_gamma   90.00
#
_symmetry.space_group_name_H-M   'P 1'
#
loop_
_entity.id
_entity.type
_entity.pdbx_description
1 polymer ?
#
loop_
_entity_poly.entity_id
_entity_poly.type
_entity_poly.pdbx_seq_one_letter_code
_entity_poly.pdbx_strand_id
1 'polypeptide(L)'
;MGCLTSLEELDLSFNELRRLPETFGHLRTLRMLDVDHNKLAHFPRQILDLRDLEELDFSGNKVDSLPGEIVMLRSIKILWLSNTKLASLPDGFGRLTTLESLMLDGNGLSSLPESFRNLERLKMINLSSNGFERFPNAVAELVSLEELYLSRNRLTVIPEKISNMSKLATLWLDNNRIRYLPDSIVSLCCLEELVLQGNQIAILPDAFGKLSKVNIWKIKDNPLIQPPYEVCMKGIPYIAAYQKELALSQPAVKPRLKLVLMGLKGAGKSVLRQCLVGQTHGLPVSHGKGIEVTQWVADVEKNLTFIVYDLAGDQNYDLIQPFFLSPGAFYLLLVNLKAYVSGRFYDFVGYFLHLLGARVPHGVVCMVGTHVDLCSEKEIEEKCLGIHHQIALQEKRDVEFMNAVAQKVDKALSQEFDLRATSPHASFYGVSDKNLRRKKAQLQYMLNNRLQILSPVIPVSCQGQYLGIQRLKEKLLSIAEHREIFPNLHRVLPKSWQRLEELHFKPQELWLSWWDSARLGLQAGLTEDRLQSALSYLHESGKLLYFEDSLTLKEYVFHNLTKLIDILNIFFQRDASVLLQKLLADADIDELRATQLHHYVEGFLLHGLLPVHIIRLLLKPHIKTQQDLNLILELLEKMGLCYCLNKPKIKPLNGAAVWFKFPCYVKNEVPHAEAWINGSNLSGQPFAIEQLQVEYSFPFLLPPGLFARYSVQINTHVVHRSDGKYQIFAHRGKVPVVVSYRPSRSSLRADTLSITSHASLPNIWTAWQAIIPLVEELNMLLQEWPGLYFTVHILCSKCLKRGSPNPHTFPGELLSQARPEGITEIICPKNGSERVNVALVYPPTPTVISPCWQ
;
A
#
# COMPACT_ATOMS: atom_id res chain seq x y z
N MET A 1 -44.08 13.38 29.53
CA MET A 1 -43.79 12.11 28.83
C MET A 1 -44.70 10.98 29.30
N GLY A 2 -44.73 10.60 30.58
CA GLY A 2 -45.51 9.43 31.07
C GLY A 2 -47.05 9.47 30.96
N CYS A 3 -47.64 10.50 30.35
CA CYS A 3 -49.06 10.54 30.00
C CYS A 3 -49.34 10.13 28.54
N LEU A 4 -48.30 9.91 27.73
CA LEU A 4 -48.40 9.51 26.33
C LEU A 4 -48.53 7.98 26.22
N THR A 5 -49.58 7.41 26.81
CA THR A 5 -49.75 5.95 26.99
C THR A 5 -49.97 5.15 25.71
N SER A 6 -50.08 5.81 24.56
CA SER A 6 -50.23 5.21 23.24
C SER A 6 -48.96 5.34 22.38
N LEU A 7 -47.86 5.85 22.96
CA LEU A 7 -46.60 6.02 22.24
C LEU A 7 -45.95 4.66 21.98
N GLU A 8 -45.60 4.38 20.72
CA GLU A 8 -44.97 3.13 20.29
C GLU A 8 -43.49 3.30 19.96
N GLU A 9 -43.07 4.46 19.46
CA GLU A 9 -41.69 4.77 19.09
C GLU A 9 -41.27 6.09 19.74
N LEU A 10 -40.06 6.12 20.30
CA LEU A 10 -39.50 7.32 20.92
C LEU A 10 -38.00 7.41 20.71
N ASP A 11 -37.57 8.49 20.07
CA ASP A 11 -36.17 8.83 19.86
C ASP A 11 -35.77 10.03 20.75
N LEU A 12 -34.76 9.81 21.59
CA LEU A 12 -34.11 10.77 22.48
C LEU A 12 -32.58 10.78 22.29
N SER A 13 -32.10 10.24 21.17
CA SER A 13 -30.68 10.18 20.74
C SER A 13 -29.99 11.56 20.78
N PHE A 14 -28.67 11.57 20.93
CA PHE A 14 -27.82 12.78 20.85
C PHE A 14 -28.28 13.97 21.72
N ASN A 15 -28.73 13.70 22.94
CA ASN A 15 -29.14 14.71 23.91
C ASN A 15 -28.18 14.78 25.11
N GLU A 16 -28.49 15.60 26.11
CA GLU A 16 -27.73 15.70 27.36
C GLU A 16 -28.42 15.05 28.57
N LEU A 17 -29.27 14.04 28.34
CA LEU A 17 -30.07 13.43 29.40
C LEU A 17 -29.17 12.74 30.42
N ARG A 18 -29.35 13.11 31.69
CA ARG A 18 -28.65 12.48 32.83
C ARG A 18 -29.50 11.47 33.58
N ARG A 19 -30.82 11.52 33.41
CA ARG A 19 -31.81 10.64 34.02
C ARG A 19 -33.09 10.63 33.20
N LEU A 20 -33.83 9.53 33.27
CA LEU A 20 -35.22 9.46 32.82
C LEU A 20 -36.16 9.70 34.02
N PRO A 21 -37.33 10.33 33.81
CA PRO A 21 -38.29 10.57 34.89
C PRO A 21 -38.96 9.27 35.35
N GLU A 22 -39.37 9.19 36.62
CA GLU A 22 -40.05 7.99 37.17
C GLU A 22 -41.30 7.58 36.38
N THR A 23 -42.03 8.55 35.82
CA THR A 23 -43.23 8.31 35.01
C THR A 23 -42.93 7.66 33.64
N PHE A 24 -41.66 7.48 33.26
CA PHE A 24 -41.27 6.89 31.99
C PHE A 24 -41.69 5.42 31.86
N GLY A 25 -41.72 4.68 32.98
CA GLY A 25 -42.19 3.28 33.01
C GLY A 25 -43.69 3.12 32.70
N HIS A 26 -44.46 4.21 32.60
CA HIS A 26 -45.87 4.16 32.22
C HIS A 26 -46.11 4.03 30.71
N LEU A 27 -45.07 4.15 29.87
CA LEU A 27 -45.16 4.04 28.40
C LEU A 27 -45.25 2.57 27.97
N ARG A 28 -46.25 1.84 28.46
CA ARG A 28 -46.34 0.37 28.32
C ARG A 28 -46.49 -0.13 26.88
N THR A 29 -46.93 0.72 25.96
CA THR A 29 -47.07 0.41 24.53
C THR A 29 -45.78 0.65 23.74
N LEU A 30 -44.72 1.16 24.37
CA LEU A 30 -43.49 1.52 23.67
C LEU A 30 -42.77 0.25 23.19
N ARG A 31 -42.51 0.20 21.89
CA ARG A 31 -41.82 -0.87 21.17
C ARG A 31 -40.40 -0.50 20.79
N MET A 32 -40.15 0.76 20.44
CA MET A 32 -38.84 1.26 20.06
C MET A 32 -38.43 2.43 20.94
N LEU A 33 -37.24 2.35 21.53
CA LEU A 33 -36.65 3.41 22.31
C LEU A 33 -35.19 3.64 21.89
N ASP A 34 -34.91 4.82 21.39
CA ASP A 34 -33.53 5.29 21.18
C ASP A 34 -33.18 6.33 22.25
N VAL A 35 -32.15 6.05 23.04
CA VAL A 35 -31.57 6.97 24.03
C VAL A 35 -30.05 7.05 23.88
N ASP A 36 -29.54 6.80 22.68
CA ASP A 36 -28.10 6.79 22.41
C ASP A 36 -27.44 8.17 22.67
N HIS A 37 -26.11 8.19 22.78
CA HIS A 37 -25.29 9.40 22.88
C HIS A 37 -25.81 10.44 23.90
N ASN A 38 -26.25 9.97 25.07
CA ASN A 38 -26.67 10.80 26.19
C ASN A 38 -25.65 10.78 27.34
N LYS A 39 -25.99 11.39 28.49
CA LYS A 39 -25.13 11.49 29.69
C LYS A 39 -25.66 10.61 30.83
N LEU A 40 -26.30 9.48 30.53
CA LEU A 40 -26.83 8.55 31.53
C LEU A 40 -25.68 7.79 32.20
N ALA A 41 -25.54 7.96 33.51
CA ALA A 41 -24.48 7.32 34.31
C ALA A 41 -24.85 5.89 34.76
N HIS A 42 -26.14 5.56 34.75
CA HIS A 42 -26.68 4.26 35.14
C HIS A 42 -27.79 3.84 34.18
N PHE A 43 -28.00 2.53 34.01
CA PHE A 43 -29.14 2.02 33.27
C PHE A 43 -30.44 2.39 34.01
N PRO A 44 -31.37 3.16 33.40
CA PRO A 44 -32.58 3.60 34.08
C PRO A 44 -33.51 2.43 34.39
N ARG A 45 -33.87 2.25 35.66
CA ARG A 45 -34.78 1.17 36.08
C ARG A 45 -36.15 1.27 35.41
N GLN A 46 -36.58 2.47 35.04
CA GLN A 46 -37.86 2.73 34.38
C GLN A 46 -37.98 2.05 33.01
N ILE A 47 -36.87 1.81 32.31
CA ILE A 47 -36.87 1.08 31.03
C ILE A 47 -37.27 -0.39 31.28
N LEU A 48 -36.94 -0.96 32.44
CA LEU A 48 -37.23 -2.35 32.78
C LEU A 48 -38.74 -2.65 32.92
N ASP A 49 -39.55 -1.62 33.11
CA ASP A 49 -41.01 -1.74 33.18
C ASP A 49 -41.66 -1.87 31.77
N LEU A 50 -40.90 -1.57 30.71
CA LEU A 50 -41.35 -1.58 29.31
C LEU A 50 -41.28 -3.00 28.73
N ARG A 51 -42.20 -3.87 29.15
CA ARG A 51 -42.17 -5.31 28.81
C ARG A 51 -42.43 -5.62 27.33
N ASP A 52 -43.08 -4.70 26.62
CA ASP A 52 -43.40 -4.82 25.20
C ASP A 52 -42.33 -4.19 24.30
N LEU A 53 -41.23 -3.69 24.89
CA LEU A 53 -40.12 -3.09 24.15
C LEU A 53 -39.42 -4.15 23.30
N GLU A 54 -39.36 -3.89 21.99
CA GLU A 54 -38.76 -4.76 20.97
C GLU A 54 -37.37 -4.26 20.56
N GLU A 55 -37.13 -2.95 20.58
CA GLU A 55 -35.88 -2.32 20.17
C GLU A 55 -35.42 -1.27 21.18
N LEU A 56 -34.16 -1.39 21.60
CA LEU A 56 -33.52 -0.44 22.53
C LEU A 56 -32.11 -0.11 22.05
N ASP A 57 -31.88 1.16 21.72
CA ASP A 57 -30.52 1.71 21.62
C ASP A 57 -30.17 2.52 22.87
N PHE A 58 -29.11 2.07 23.55
CA PHE A 58 -28.55 2.72 24.72
C PHE A 58 -27.06 3.08 24.53
N SER A 59 -26.57 3.00 23.29
CA SER A 59 -25.16 3.18 22.93
C SER A 59 -24.63 4.56 23.32
N GLY A 60 -23.32 4.67 23.57
CA GLY A 60 -22.68 5.95 23.91
C GLY A 60 -22.96 6.50 25.32
N ASN A 61 -23.81 5.84 26.12
CA ASN A 61 -24.03 6.17 27.54
C ASN A 61 -23.01 5.45 28.44
N LYS A 62 -22.45 6.14 29.44
CA LYS A 62 -21.37 5.58 30.28
C LYS A 62 -21.94 4.84 31.50
N VAL A 63 -22.13 3.53 31.40
CA VAL A 63 -22.63 2.67 32.48
C VAL A 63 -21.64 1.57 32.87
N ASP A 64 -21.37 1.43 34.17
CA ASP A 64 -20.39 0.44 34.66
C ASP A 64 -20.94 -1.00 34.58
N SER A 65 -22.25 -1.18 34.74
CA SER A 65 -22.91 -2.49 34.70
C SER A 65 -24.39 -2.38 34.29
N LEU A 66 -24.94 -3.49 33.78
CA LEU A 66 -26.36 -3.65 33.56
C LEU A 66 -27.03 -4.27 34.80
N PRO A 67 -28.25 -3.83 35.17
CA PRO A 67 -29.01 -4.45 36.24
C PRO A 67 -29.39 -5.89 35.87
N GLY A 68 -29.40 -6.80 36.85
CA GLY A 68 -29.80 -8.19 36.63
C GLY A 68 -31.25 -8.32 36.16
N GLU A 69 -32.08 -7.32 36.48
CA GLU A 69 -33.47 -7.18 36.06
C GLU A 69 -33.64 -6.87 34.57
N ILE A 70 -32.58 -6.64 33.79
CA ILE A 70 -32.67 -6.46 32.32
C ILE A 70 -33.40 -7.63 31.63
N VAL A 71 -33.37 -8.81 32.25
CA VAL A 71 -34.13 -10.01 31.84
C VAL A 71 -35.66 -9.84 31.86
N MET A 72 -36.18 -8.72 32.38
CA MET A 72 -37.61 -8.38 32.33
C MET A 72 -38.07 -7.92 30.94
N LEU A 73 -37.15 -7.47 30.07
CA LEU A 73 -37.42 -7.06 28.70
C LEU A 73 -37.62 -8.29 27.77
N ARG A 74 -38.67 -9.06 28.03
CA ARG A 74 -38.89 -10.37 27.38
C ARG A 74 -39.24 -10.31 25.89
N SER A 75 -39.60 -9.14 25.39
CA SER A 75 -39.97 -8.92 23.99
C SER A 75 -38.83 -8.35 23.15
N ILE A 76 -37.67 -8.06 23.77
CA ILE A 76 -36.57 -7.39 23.10
C ILE A 76 -35.99 -8.27 21.99
N LYS A 77 -35.88 -7.70 20.80
CA LYS A 77 -35.31 -8.30 19.59
C LYS A 77 -34.00 -7.64 19.22
N ILE A 78 -33.90 -6.32 19.38
CA ILE A 78 -32.71 -5.54 19.06
C ILE A 78 -32.25 -4.80 20.31
N LEU A 79 -31.00 -5.01 20.70
CA LEU A 79 -30.40 -4.35 21.85
C LEU A 79 -29.02 -3.82 21.50
N TRP A 80 -28.87 -2.51 21.48
CA TRP A 80 -27.61 -1.84 21.20
C TRP A 80 -27.03 -1.20 22.47
N LEU A 81 -25.82 -1.61 22.81
CA LEU A 81 -25.11 -1.27 24.04
C LEU A 81 -23.65 -0.90 23.75
N SER A 82 -23.39 -0.34 22.57
CA SER A 82 -22.05 -0.05 22.09
C SER A 82 -21.44 1.14 22.84
N ASN A 83 -20.13 1.06 23.11
CA ASN A 83 -19.37 2.11 23.82
C ASN A 83 -19.95 2.50 25.19
N THR A 84 -20.52 1.54 25.93
CA THR A 84 -21.17 1.81 27.21
C THR A 84 -20.26 1.64 28.43
N LYS A 85 -19.03 1.10 28.25
CA LYS A 85 -18.05 0.75 29.30
C LYS A 85 -18.37 -0.50 30.12
N LEU A 86 -19.24 -1.37 29.61
CA LEU A 86 -19.59 -2.61 30.31
C LEU A 86 -18.36 -3.51 30.50
N ALA A 87 -18.11 -3.94 31.75
CA ALA A 87 -17.06 -4.90 32.07
C ALA A 87 -17.55 -6.36 32.04
N SER A 88 -18.85 -6.57 32.27
CA SER A 88 -19.51 -7.89 32.24
C SER A 88 -21.00 -7.75 31.93
N LEU A 89 -21.63 -8.87 31.56
CA LEU A 89 -23.09 -9.00 31.45
C LEU A 89 -23.62 -9.81 32.66
N PRO A 90 -24.86 -9.57 33.11
CA PRO A 90 -25.44 -10.30 34.23
C PRO A 90 -25.64 -11.79 33.91
N ASP A 91 -25.50 -12.67 34.90
CA ASP A 91 -25.60 -14.13 34.72
C ASP A 91 -26.92 -14.60 34.09
N GLY A 92 -28.00 -13.83 34.25
CA GLY A 92 -29.31 -14.12 33.67
C GLY A 92 -29.51 -13.66 32.22
N PHE A 93 -28.53 -13.02 31.58
CA PHE A 93 -28.70 -12.35 30.28
C PHE A 93 -29.24 -13.28 29.18
N GLY A 94 -28.89 -14.56 29.21
CA GLY A 94 -29.42 -15.59 28.31
C GLY A 94 -30.94 -15.83 28.35
N ARG A 95 -31.66 -15.20 29.28
CA ARG A 95 -33.14 -15.27 29.36
C ARG A 95 -33.84 -14.38 28.33
N LEU A 96 -33.12 -13.51 27.63
CA LEU A 96 -33.63 -12.69 26.54
C LEU A 96 -33.79 -13.51 25.24
N THR A 97 -34.59 -14.58 25.30
CA THR A 97 -34.66 -15.60 24.23
C THR A 97 -35.25 -15.10 22.91
N THR A 98 -35.83 -13.89 22.89
CA THR A 98 -36.35 -13.23 21.68
C THR A 98 -35.30 -12.42 20.93
N LEU A 99 -34.12 -12.23 21.51
CA LEU A 99 -33.09 -11.35 20.96
C LEU A 99 -32.55 -11.89 19.63
N GLU A 100 -32.57 -11.04 18.61
CA GLU A 100 -32.11 -11.33 17.24
C GLU A 100 -30.83 -10.56 16.88
N SER A 101 -30.66 -9.34 17.39
CA SER A 101 -29.48 -8.50 17.15
C SER A 101 -28.96 -7.87 18.43
N LEU A 102 -27.64 -7.96 18.65
CA LEU A 102 -26.97 -7.47 19.85
C LEU A 102 -25.65 -6.76 19.53
N MET A 103 -25.57 -5.47 19.83
CA MET A 103 -24.35 -4.68 19.68
C MET A 103 -23.69 -4.45 21.05
N LEU A 104 -22.46 -4.92 21.21
CA LEU A 104 -21.66 -4.82 22.44
C LEU A 104 -20.24 -4.32 22.15
N ASP A 105 -20.00 -3.71 20.99
CA ASP A 105 -18.68 -3.24 20.61
C ASP A 105 -18.21 -2.03 21.41
N GLY A 106 -16.89 -1.89 21.57
CA GLY A 106 -16.30 -0.76 22.29
C GLY A 106 -16.51 -0.79 23.81
N ASN A 107 -16.72 -1.97 24.38
CA ASN A 107 -16.85 -2.19 25.82
C ASN A 107 -15.56 -2.77 26.44
N GLY A 108 -15.62 -3.11 27.72
CA GLY A 108 -14.53 -3.73 28.48
C GLY A 108 -14.71 -5.22 28.73
N LEU A 109 -15.52 -5.92 27.91
CA LEU A 109 -15.88 -7.32 28.14
C LEU A 109 -14.67 -8.23 27.94
N SER A 110 -14.47 -9.16 28.88
CA SER A 110 -13.43 -10.21 28.80
C SER A 110 -14.01 -11.62 28.71
N SER A 111 -15.28 -11.79 29.07
CA SER A 111 -16.02 -13.06 29.05
C SER A 111 -17.52 -12.80 28.87
N LEU A 112 -18.28 -13.86 28.57
CA LEU A 112 -19.75 -13.86 28.52
C LEU A 112 -20.29 -14.90 29.51
N PRO A 113 -21.46 -14.68 30.12
CA PRO A 113 -22.04 -15.63 31.07
C PRO A 113 -22.42 -16.95 30.38
N GLU A 114 -22.39 -18.07 31.12
CA GLU A 114 -22.72 -19.38 30.53
C GLU A 114 -24.15 -19.47 29.98
N SER A 115 -25.08 -18.70 30.56
CA SER A 115 -26.47 -18.63 30.09
C SER A 115 -26.59 -18.08 28.67
N PHE A 116 -25.57 -17.37 28.16
CA PHE A 116 -25.58 -16.72 26.86
C PHE A 116 -25.83 -17.69 25.69
N ARG A 117 -25.49 -18.98 25.87
CA ARG A 117 -25.79 -20.05 24.89
C ARG A 117 -27.29 -20.25 24.62
N ASN A 118 -28.16 -19.76 25.51
CA ASN A 118 -29.62 -19.91 25.38
C ASN A 118 -30.27 -18.90 24.43
N LEU A 119 -29.50 -17.96 23.84
CA LEU A 119 -29.99 -16.96 22.90
C LEU A 119 -30.17 -17.56 21.48
N GLU A 120 -31.00 -18.60 21.37
CA GLU A 120 -31.19 -19.42 20.16
C GLU A 120 -31.79 -18.68 18.95
N ARG A 121 -32.25 -17.43 19.13
CA ARG A 121 -32.77 -16.57 18.05
C ARG A 121 -31.77 -15.52 17.58
N LEU A 122 -30.61 -15.43 18.25
CA LEU A 122 -29.62 -14.42 17.92
C LEU A 122 -29.04 -14.70 16.54
N LYS A 123 -29.18 -13.72 15.64
CA LYS A 123 -28.66 -13.76 14.27
C LYS A 123 -27.41 -12.91 14.15
N MET A 124 -27.36 -11.76 14.81
CA MET A 124 -26.25 -10.81 14.70
C MET A 124 -25.70 -10.47 16.08
N ILE A 125 -24.37 -10.57 16.23
CA ILE A 125 -23.69 -10.11 17.43
C ILE A 125 -22.38 -9.40 17.10
N ASN A 126 -22.19 -8.23 17.71
CA ASN A 126 -20.94 -7.49 17.63
C ASN A 126 -20.24 -7.38 18.99
N LEU A 127 -19.07 -8.03 19.09
CA LEU A 127 -18.19 -8.04 20.26
C LEU A 127 -16.84 -7.37 19.95
N SER A 128 -16.78 -6.57 18.88
CA SER A 128 -15.54 -5.93 18.45
C SER A 128 -15.01 -4.93 19.48
N SER A 129 -13.70 -4.71 19.50
CA SER A 129 -13.05 -3.72 20.39
C SER A 129 -13.39 -3.93 21.88
N ASN A 130 -13.28 -5.18 22.33
CA ASN A 130 -13.38 -5.61 23.72
C ASN A 130 -12.02 -6.16 24.21
N GLY A 131 -12.01 -6.85 25.35
CA GLY A 131 -10.83 -7.44 25.99
C GLY A 131 -10.72 -8.95 25.86
N PHE A 132 -11.39 -9.61 24.91
CA PHE A 132 -11.41 -11.07 24.83
C PHE A 132 -10.03 -11.63 24.45
N GLU A 133 -9.44 -12.43 25.33
CA GLU A 133 -8.18 -13.18 25.06
C GLU A 133 -8.44 -14.57 24.46
N ARG A 134 -9.61 -15.14 24.75
CA ARG A 134 -10.08 -16.43 24.21
C ARG A 134 -11.44 -16.25 23.56
N PHE A 135 -11.73 -17.10 22.58
CA PHE A 135 -13.03 -17.10 21.94
C PHE A 135 -14.12 -17.45 22.98
N PRO A 136 -15.24 -16.71 23.05
CA PRO A 136 -16.30 -17.00 24.00
C PRO A 136 -17.04 -18.29 23.60
N ASN A 137 -16.80 -19.38 24.33
CA ASN A 137 -17.38 -20.70 24.03
C ASN A 137 -18.91 -20.70 23.92
N ALA A 138 -19.60 -19.88 24.73
CA ALA A 138 -21.05 -19.75 24.68
C ALA A 138 -21.57 -19.23 23.33
N VAL A 139 -20.77 -18.43 22.61
CA VAL A 139 -21.13 -17.93 21.26
C VAL A 139 -20.97 -19.02 20.20
N ALA A 140 -19.99 -19.92 20.36
CA ALA A 140 -19.79 -21.03 19.43
C ALA A 140 -20.93 -22.07 19.45
N GLU A 141 -21.83 -21.98 20.43
CA GLU A 141 -23.01 -22.85 20.56
C GLU A 141 -24.28 -22.25 19.95
N LEU A 142 -24.23 -21.01 19.44
CA LEU A 142 -25.36 -20.32 18.81
C LEU A 142 -25.51 -20.70 17.33
N VAL A 143 -26.30 -21.74 17.06
CA VAL A 143 -26.51 -22.31 15.71
C VAL A 143 -27.28 -21.35 14.77
N SER A 144 -28.05 -20.42 15.33
CA SER A 144 -28.84 -19.43 14.57
C SER A 144 -28.04 -18.27 14.02
N LEU A 145 -26.79 -18.10 14.47
CA LEU A 145 -26.02 -16.89 14.18
C LEU A 145 -25.63 -16.80 12.70
N GLU A 146 -25.86 -15.64 12.11
CA GLU A 146 -25.60 -15.28 10.72
C GLU A 146 -24.42 -14.30 10.62
N GLU A 147 -24.23 -13.44 11.63
CA GLU A 147 -23.18 -12.42 11.65
C GLU A 147 -22.44 -12.36 13.00
N LEU A 148 -21.13 -12.55 12.98
CA LEU A 148 -20.25 -12.50 14.16
C LEU A 148 -19.08 -11.53 13.94
N TYR A 149 -19.04 -10.49 14.76
CA TYR A 149 -17.94 -9.53 14.77
C TYR A 149 -17.13 -9.63 16.06
N LEU A 150 -15.84 -9.94 15.94
CA LEU A 150 -14.87 -10.12 17.03
C LEU A 150 -13.57 -9.35 16.76
N SER A 151 -13.62 -8.36 15.87
CA SER A 151 -12.48 -7.54 15.47
C SER A 151 -11.85 -6.80 16.66
N ARG A 152 -10.53 -6.55 16.62
CA ARG A 152 -9.81 -5.74 17.61
C ARG A 152 -9.94 -6.28 19.05
N ASN A 153 -9.80 -7.59 19.21
CA ASN A 153 -9.68 -8.26 20.51
C ASN A 153 -8.23 -8.77 20.69
N ARG A 154 -8.01 -9.72 21.60
CA ARG A 154 -6.70 -10.34 21.86
C ARG A 154 -6.73 -11.85 21.62
N LEU A 155 -7.64 -12.32 20.77
CA LEU A 155 -7.87 -13.74 20.51
C LEU A 155 -6.62 -14.39 19.94
N THR A 156 -6.21 -15.52 20.52
CA THR A 156 -5.06 -16.32 20.03
C THR A 156 -5.48 -17.57 19.25
N VAL A 157 -6.67 -18.09 19.52
CA VAL A 157 -7.18 -19.37 18.97
C VAL A 157 -8.69 -19.25 18.72
N ILE A 158 -9.16 -19.87 17.65
CA ILE A 158 -10.59 -20.09 17.36
C ILE A 158 -10.91 -21.57 17.65
N PRO A 159 -12.00 -21.89 18.36
CA PRO A 159 -12.32 -23.26 18.73
C PRO A 159 -12.89 -24.05 17.56
N GLU A 160 -12.69 -25.38 17.55
CA GLU A 160 -13.27 -26.30 16.56
C GLU A 160 -14.81 -26.20 16.51
N LYS A 161 -15.46 -25.85 17.64
CA LYS A 161 -16.92 -25.64 17.72
C LYS A 161 -17.47 -24.55 16.80
N ILE A 162 -16.63 -23.70 16.18
CA ILE A 162 -17.08 -22.69 15.22
C ILE A 162 -17.89 -23.32 14.07
N SER A 163 -17.61 -24.58 13.71
CA SER A 163 -18.34 -25.33 12.69
C SER A 163 -19.84 -25.53 12.97
N ASN A 164 -20.27 -25.39 14.23
CA ASN A 164 -21.68 -25.53 14.61
C ASN A 164 -22.55 -24.39 14.05
N MET A 165 -21.94 -23.26 13.71
CA MET A 165 -22.63 -22.06 13.24
C MET A 165 -22.91 -22.16 11.74
N SER A 166 -23.73 -23.13 11.33
CA SER A 166 -23.96 -23.47 9.92
C SER A 166 -24.62 -22.37 9.08
N LYS A 167 -25.23 -21.36 9.74
CA LYS A 167 -25.87 -20.21 9.10
C LYS A 167 -24.95 -18.99 8.99
N LEU A 168 -23.74 -19.05 9.53
CA LEU A 168 -22.82 -17.91 9.57
C LEU A 168 -22.45 -17.48 8.15
N ALA A 169 -22.86 -16.25 7.81
CA ALA A 169 -22.55 -15.56 6.56
C ALA A 169 -21.39 -14.56 6.74
N THR A 170 -21.28 -13.93 7.91
CA THR A 170 -20.27 -12.90 8.18
C THR A 170 -19.44 -13.24 9.40
N LEU A 171 -18.11 -13.32 9.23
CA LEU A 171 -17.15 -13.54 10.32
C LEU A 171 -16.00 -12.54 10.25
N TRP A 172 -15.96 -11.61 11.20
CA TRP A 172 -14.88 -10.62 11.29
C TRP A 172 -14.02 -10.87 12.54
N LEU A 173 -12.72 -11.07 12.30
CA LEU A 173 -11.70 -11.44 13.29
C LEU A 173 -10.41 -10.62 13.10
N ASP A 174 -10.47 -9.51 12.38
CA ASP A 174 -9.30 -8.67 12.13
C ASP A 174 -8.70 -8.07 13.41
N ASN A 175 -7.40 -7.77 13.36
CA ASN A 175 -6.66 -7.13 14.44
C ASN A 175 -6.72 -7.94 15.76
N ASN A 176 -6.47 -9.24 15.67
CA ASN A 176 -6.34 -10.15 16.81
C ASN A 176 -4.90 -10.71 16.86
N ARG A 177 -4.68 -11.83 17.57
CA ARG A 177 -3.38 -12.53 17.69
C ARG A 177 -3.50 -13.99 17.24
N ILE A 178 -4.41 -14.28 16.31
CA ILE A 178 -4.72 -15.65 15.89
C ILE A 178 -3.54 -16.21 15.09
N ARG A 179 -3.03 -17.37 15.50
CA ARG A 179 -1.89 -18.03 14.83
C ARG A 179 -2.32 -19.12 13.84
N TYR A 180 -3.44 -19.79 14.12
CA TYR A 180 -3.96 -20.89 13.34
C TYR A 180 -5.49 -20.81 13.30
N LEU A 181 -6.07 -21.22 12.18
CA LEU A 181 -7.50 -21.46 12.06
C LEU A 181 -7.76 -22.96 12.31
N PRO A 182 -8.86 -23.35 12.98
CA PRO A 182 -9.25 -24.74 13.13
C PRO A 182 -9.61 -25.33 11.77
N ASP A 183 -9.35 -26.62 11.57
CA ASP A 183 -9.68 -27.30 10.32
C ASP A 183 -11.19 -27.28 10.07
N SER A 184 -12.01 -27.28 11.13
CA SER A 184 -13.46 -27.21 11.03
C SER A 184 -14.01 -25.92 10.42
N ILE A 185 -13.22 -24.84 10.32
CA ILE A 185 -13.69 -23.57 9.73
C ILE A 185 -14.17 -23.74 8.28
N VAL A 186 -13.63 -24.73 7.56
CA VAL A 186 -13.99 -25.02 6.16
C VAL A 186 -15.41 -25.61 6.02
N SER A 187 -16.07 -25.97 7.12
CA SER A 187 -17.47 -26.42 7.12
C SER A 187 -18.48 -25.27 7.04
N LEU A 188 -18.04 -24.02 7.18
CA LEU A 188 -18.88 -22.82 7.11
C LEU A 188 -19.26 -22.48 5.65
N CYS A 189 -19.98 -23.37 4.99
CA CYS A 189 -20.31 -23.29 3.55
C CYS A 189 -21.23 -22.10 3.19
N CYS A 190 -21.81 -21.43 4.17
CA CYS A 190 -22.65 -20.23 4.00
C CYS A 190 -21.86 -18.93 4.13
N LEU A 191 -20.57 -18.97 4.45
CA LEU A 191 -19.77 -17.79 4.70
C LEU A 191 -19.57 -16.96 3.41
N GLU A 192 -19.94 -15.69 3.47
CA GLU A 192 -19.85 -14.70 2.39
C GLU A 192 -18.80 -13.62 2.70
N GLU A 193 -18.57 -13.33 3.98
CA GLU A 193 -17.55 -12.39 4.44
C GLU A 193 -16.63 -13.04 5.47
N LEU A 194 -15.32 -13.01 5.19
CA LEU A 194 -14.28 -13.46 6.11
C LEU A 194 -13.14 -12.44 6.19
N VAL A 195 -13.05 -11.79 7.35
CA VAL A 195 -12.06 -10.76 7.62
C VAL A 195 -11.09 -11.26 8.69
N LEU A 196 -9.84 -11.49 8.31
CA LEU A 196 -8.75 -12.04 9.14
C LEU A 196 -7.50 -11.14 9.15
N GLN A 197 -7.58 -9.93 8.59
CA GLN A 197 -6.45 -9.01 8.46
C GLN A 197 -5.80 -8.69 9.82
N GLY A 198 -4.47 -8.58 9.87
CA GLY A 198 -3.75 -8.16 11.08
C GLY A 198 -3.76 -9.24 12.17
N ASN A 199 -3.46 -10.48 11.79
CA ASN A 199 -3.29 -11.62 12.68
C ASN A 199 -1.88 -12.22 12.50
N GLN A 200 -1.65 -13.43 13.03
CA GLN A 200 -0.37 -14.15 12.96
C GLN A 200 -0.51 -15.47 12.20
N ILE A 201 -1.45 -15.53 11.24
CA ILE A 201 -1.77 -16.75 10.51
C ILE A 201 -0.66 -17.06 9.50
N ALA A 202 0.03 -18.18 9.69
CA ALA A 202 1.06 -18.65 8.76
C ALA A 202 0.54 -19.72 7.78
N ILE A 203 -0.44 -20.51 8.20
CA ILE A 203 -0.97 -21.65 7.43
C ILE A 203 -2.49 -21.61 7.45
N LEU A 204 -3.12 -21.75 6.27
CA LEU A 204 -4.56 -21.98 6.15
C LEU A 204 -4.86 -23.49 6.12
N PRO A 205 -5.97 -23.96 6.71
CA PRO A 205 -6.39 -25.36 6.69
C PRO A 205 -6.47 -25.98 5.30
N ASP A 206 -6.37 -27.31 5.24
CA ASP A 206 -6.65 -28.04 4.01
C ASP A 206 -8.11 -27.85 3.57
N ALA A 207 -8.34 -27.88 2.26
CA ALA A 207 -9.66 -27.64 1.67
C ALA A 207 -10.32 -26.29 2.02
N PHE A 208 -9.54 -25.28 2.44
CA PHE A 208 -10.00 -23.89 2.62
C PHE A 208 -10.72 -23.34 1.38
N GLY A 209 -10.35 -23.82 0.19
CA GLY A 209 -11.05 -23.54 -1.06
C GLY A 209 -12.56 -23.90 -1.09
N LYS A 210 -13.07 -24.68 -0.13
CA LYS A 210 -14.51 -24.99 0.01
C LYS A 210 -15.36 -23.76 0.37
N LEU A 211 -14.75 -22.71 0.92
CA LEU A 211 -15.41 -21.45 1.27
C LEU A 211 -15.67 -20.58 0.02
N SER A 212 -16.17 -21.17 -1.06
CA SER A 212 -16.27 -20.55 -2.38
C SER A 212 -17.29 -19.40 -2.47
N LYS A 213 -18.17 -19.27 -1.48
CA LYS A 213 -19.14 -18.16 -1.38
C LYS A 213 -18.54 -16.88 -0.78
N VAL A 214 -17.33 -16.92 -0.24
CA VAL A 214 -16.70 -15.74 0.36
C VAL A 214 -16.32 -14.74 -0.73
N ASN A 215 -17.09 -13.66 -0.81
CA ASN A 215 -16.88 -12.56 -1.73
C ASN A 215 -16.05 -11.45 -1.07
N ILE A 216 -16.20 -11.25 0.25
CA ILE A 216 -15.41 -10.29 1.01
C ILE A 216 -14.32 -11.03 1.78
N TRP A 217 -13.14 -11.09 1.18
CA TRP A 217 -11.96 -11.72 1.76
C TRP A 217 -10.90 -10.69 2.12
N LYS A 218 -10.49 -10.64 3.40
CA LYS A 218 -9.42 -9.74 3.87
C LYS A 218 -8.44 -10.50 4.76
N ILE A 219 -7.26 -10.82 4.24
CA ILE A 219 -6.21 -11.59 4.94
C ILE A 219 -4.86 -10.87 5.06
N LYS A 220 -4.79 -9.61 4.61
CA LYS A 220 -3.55 -8.81 4.66
C LYS A 220 -2.94 -8.80 6.06
N ASP A 221 -1.65 -8.48 6.16
CA ASP A 221 -0.94 -8.39 7.45
C ASP A 221 -0.99 -9.71 8.25
N ASN A 222 -0.71 -10.83 7.56
CA ASN A 222 -0.49 -12.15 8.14
C ASN A 222 0.79 -12.76 7.53
N PRO A 223 1.60 -13.51 8.31
CA PRO A 223 2.84 -14.14 7.85
C PRO A 223 2.57 -15.41 7.03
N LEU A 224 1.72 -15.34 6.00
CA LEU A 224 1.25 -16.48 5.22
C LEU A 224 2.39 -17.19 4.46
N ILE A 225 2.59 -18.46 4.77
CA ILE A 225 3.53 -19.38 4.13
C ILE A 225 2.78 -20.32 3.18
N GLN A 226 1.67 -20.88 3.66
CA GLN A 226 0.93 -21.97 3.02
C GLN A 226 -0.60 -21.79 3.15
N PRO A 227 -1.37 -21.62 2.06
CA PRO A 227 -0.93 -21.31 0.70
C PRO A 227 -0.05 -20.06 0.64
N PRO A 228 0.66 -19.88 -0.48
CA PRO A 228 1.39 -18.66 -0.74
C PRO A 228 0.62 -17.37 -0.44
N TYR A 229 1.25 -16.36 0.15
CA TYR A 229 0.67 -15.02 0.33
C TYR A 229 0.08 -14.48 -0.98
N GLU A 230 0.80 -14.62 -2.09
CA GLU A 230 0.38 -14.19 -3.42
C GLU A 230 -0.92 -14.88 -3.87
N VAL A 231 -1.05 -16.18 -3.60
CA VAL A 231 -2.26 -16.96 -3.89
C VAL A 231 -3.41 -16.50 -2.98
N CYS A 232 -3.14 -16.29 -1.70
CA CYS A 232 -4.15 -15.84 -0.75
C CYS A 232 -4.69 -14.45 -1.10
N MET A 233 -3.85 -13.56 -1.61
CA MET A 233 -4.25 -12.20 -2.00
C MET A 233 -5.19 -12.15 -3.21
N LYS A 234 -5.15 -13.18 -4.07
CA LYS A 234 -6.06 -13.32 -5.22
C LYS A 234 -7.43 -13.88 -4.84
N GLY A 235 -7.58 -14.42 -3.62
CA GLY A 235 -8.85 -14.85 -3.05
C GLY A 235 -9.07 -16.37 -3.01
N ILE A 236 -10.22 -16.77 -2.48
CA ILE A 236 -10.54 -18.19 -2.21
C ILE A 236 -10.52 -19.09 -3.45
N PRO A 237 -10.98 -18.65 -4.65
CA PRO A 237 -10.88 -19.48 -5.85
C PRO A 237 -9.43 -19.87 -6.20
N TYR A 238 -8.47 -18.96 -6.01
CA TYR A 238 -7.05 -19.23 -6.27
C TYR A 238 -6.45 -20.16 -5.21
N ILE A 239 -6.87 -20.01 -3.94
CA ILE A 239 -6.53 -20.95 -2.87
C ILE A 239 -7.04 -22.35 -3.21
N ALA A 240 -8.28 -22.47 -3.69
CA ALA A 240 -8.87 -23.74 -4.10
C ALA A 240 -8.09 -24.38 -5.24
N ALA A 241 -7.73 -23.60 -6.28
CA ALA A 241 -6.94 -24.08 -7.40
C ALA A 241 -5.55 -24.57 -6.95
N TYR A 242 -4.88 -23.82 -6.08
CA TYR A 242 -3.60 -24.18 -5.49
C TYR A 242 -3.68 -25.50 -4.69
N GLN A 243 -4.65 -25.62 -3.77
CA GLN A 243 -4.81 -26.81 -2.93
C GLN A 243 -5.20 -28.04 -3.77
N LYS A 244 -6.07 -27.86 -4.77
CA LYS A 244 -6.43 -28.92 -5.73
C LYS A 244 -5.19 -29.40 -6.49
N GLU A 245 -4.35 -28.48 -6.96
CA GLU A 245 -3.14 -28.85 -7.70
C GLU A 245 -2.08 -29.50 -6.82
N LEU A 246 -1.96 -29.07 -5.56
CA LEU A 246 -1.10 -29.70 -4.57
C LEU A 246 -1.56 -31.12 -4.22
N ALA A 247 -2.86 -31.39 -4.23
CA ALA A 247 -3.40 -32.74 -4.04
C ALA A 247 -3.19 -33.65 -5.26
N LEU A 248 -3.15 -33.09 -6.48
CA LEU A 248 -2.96 -33.83 -7.73
C LEU A 248 -1.50 -34.07 -8.10
N SER A 249 -0.60 -33.17 -7.69
CA SER A 249 0.82 -33.21 -8.01
C SER A 249 1.67 -33.49 -6.78
N GLN A 250 2.91 -33.94 -6.97
CA GLN A 250 3.83 -34.11 -5.84
C GLN A 250 4.19 -32.74 -5.25
N PRO A 251 4.31 -32.60 -3.92
CA PRO A 251 4.85 -31.40 -3.31
C PRO A 251 6.33 -31.26 -3.69
N ALA A 252 6.75 -30.04 -4.04
CA ALA A 252 8.13 -29.74 -4.35
C ALA A 252 8.60 -28.47 -3.63
N VAL A 253 9.85 -28.49 -3.17
CA VAL A 253 10.51 -27.35 -2.53
C VAL A 253 11.77 -27.06 -3.32
N LYS A 254 11.87 -25.85 -3.85
CA LYS A 254 13.07 -25.36 -4.55
C LYS A 254 13.52 -24.05 -3.92
N PRO A 255 14.46 -24.09 -2.96
CA PRO A 255 14.85 -22.90 -2.21
C PRO A 255 15.59 -21.93 -3.12
N ARG A 256 14.90 -20.83 -3.48
CA ARG A 256 15.42 -19.75 -4.32
C ARG A 256 15.28 -18.42 -3.58
N LEU A 257 16.39 -17.81 -3.22
CA LEU A 257 16.39 -16.49 -2.57
C LEU A 257 16.85 -15.41 -3.53
N LYS A 258 16.20 -14.25 -3.50
CA LYS A 258 16.67 -13.06 -4.21
C LYS A 258 17.70 -12.33 -3.36
N LEU A 259 18.90 -12.14 -3.90
CA LEU A 259 19.99 -11.40 -3.26
C LEU A 259 20.17 -10.08 -4.02
N VAL A 260 20.07 -8.93 -3.35
CA VAL A 260 20.13 -7.62 -4.02
C VAL A 260 21.32 -6.84 -3.52
N LEU A 261 22.27 -6.53 -4.40
CA LEU A 261 23.44 -5.70 -4.11
C LEU A 261 23.12 -4.23 -4.37
N MET A 262 23.34 -3.38 -3.36
CA MET A 262 22.98 -1.97 -3.37
C MET A 262 24.13 -1.11 -2.84
N GLY A 263 24.13 0.18 -3.19
CA GLY A 263 25.12 1.16 -2.72
C GLY A 263 25.59 2.10 -3.83
N LEU A 264 26.36 3.12 -3.47
CA LEU A 264 26.82 4.15 -4.39
C LEU A 264 27.63 3.59 -5.59
N LYS A 265 27.70 4.37 -6.68
CA LYS A 265 28.60 4.10 -7.80
C LYS A 265 30.04 3.94 -7.28
N GLY A 266 30.71 2.87 -7.70
CA GLY A 266 32.06 2.55 -7.20
C GLY A 266 32.12 1.82 -5.84
N ALA A 267 30.98 1.43 -5.25
CA ALA A 267 30.96 0.64 -4.01
C ALA A 267 31.52 -0.79 -4.14
N GLY A 268 31.86 -1.25 -5.36
CA GLY A 268 32.40 -2.60 -5.60
C GLY A 268 31.36 -3.69 -5.85
N LYS A 269 30.10 -3.34 -6.16
CA LYS A 269 28.99 -4.30 -6.37
C LYS A 269 29.28 -5.36 -7.43
N SER A 270 29.65 -4.95 -8.64
CA SER A 270 29.89 -5.88 -9.76
C SER A 270 31.08 -6.80 -9.50
N VAL A 271 32.13 -6.29 -8.85
CA VAL A 271 33.29 -7.10 -8.47
C VAL A 271 32.91 -8.10 -7.37
N LEU A 272 32.18 -7.67 -6.34
CA LEU A 272 31.69 -8.57 -5.30
C LEU A 272 30.78 -9.68 -5.87
N ARG A 273 29.89 -9.34 -6.81
CA ARG A 273 29.07 -10.31 -7.53
C ARG A 273 29.93 -11.39 -8.18
N GLN A 274 30.95 -11.00 -8.94
CA GLN A 274 31.86 -11.94 -9.60
C GLN A 274 32.57 -12.86 -8.58
N CYS A 275 33.06 -12.31 -7.47
CA CYS A 275 33.68 -13.07 -6.39
C CYS A 275 32.72 -14.06 -5.71
N LEU A 276 31.45 -13.68 -5.52
CA LEU A 276 30.45 -14.55 -4.92
C LEU A 276 30.13 -15.74 -5.84
N VAL A 277 29.89 -15.48 -7.12
CA VAL A 277 29.53 -16.51 -8.13
C VAL A 277 30.70 -17.43 -8.48
N GLY A 278 31.95 -17.01 -8.27
CA GLY A 278 33.14 -17.81 -8.56
C GLY A 278 33.62 -17.72 -10.02
N GLN A 279 33.22 -16.68 -10.75
CA GLN A 279 33.78 -16.38 -12.08
C GLN A 279 35.07 -15.57 -11.94
N THR A 280 36.20 -16.24 -11.72
CA THR A 280 37.53 -15.62 -11.86
C THR A 280 38.09 -15.94 -13.26
N HIS A 281 38.25 -14.89 -14.08
CA HIS A 281 39.35 -14.62 -15.03
C HIS A 281 38.89 -13.84 -16.27
N GLY A 282 39.52 -12.69 -16.50
CA GLY A 282 39.91 -12.24 -17.85
C GLY A 282 38.92 -11.44 -18.70
N LEU A 283 37.65 -11.29 -18.33
CA LEU A 283 36.77 -10.35 -19.06
C LEU A 283 37.05 -8.93 -18.55
N PRO A 284 37.33 -7.96 -19.43
CA PRO A 284 37.52 -6.58 -19.02
C PRO A 284 36.30 -6.14 -18.22
N VAL A 285 36.53 -5.38 -17.15
CA VAL A 285 35.47 -4.71 -16.39
C VAL A 285 34.73 -3.82 -17.38
N SER A 286 33.68 -4.36 -18.01
CA SER A 286 32.73 -3.57 -18.76
C SER A 286 32.22 -2.56 -17.75
N HIS A 287 32.53 -1.28 -17.95
CA HIS A 287 31.92 -0.20 -17.19
C HIS A 287 30.41 -0.49 -17.12
N GLY A 288 29.89 -0.64 -15.90
CA GLY A 288 28.65 -1.39 -15.62
C GLY A 288 27.50 -1.03 -16.55
N LYS A 289 26.87 -2.05 -17.15
CA LYS A 289 25.79 -1.93 -18.15
C LYS A 289 24.41 -1.59 -17.55
N GLY A 290 24.36 -0.96 -16.38
CA GLY A 290 23.12 -0.73 -15.63
C GLY A 290 22.86 -1.85 -14.63
N ILE A 291 21.64 -2.41 -14.63
CA ILE A 291 21.23 -3.50 -13.73
C ILE A 291 21.59 -4.85 -14.35
N GLU A 292 22.16 -5.76 -13.57
CA GLU A 292 22.52 -7.11 -14.01
C GLU A 292 21.94 -8.18 -13.08
N VAL A 293 21.64 -9.36 -13.62
CA VAL A 293 21.11 -10.50 -12.86
C VAL A 293 21.95 -11.75 -13.16
N THR A 294 22.36 -12.45 -12.10
CA THR A 294 23.08 -13.73 -12.22
C THR A 294 22.55 -14.75 -11.22
N GLN A 295 22.67 -16.03 -11.56
CA GLN A 295 22.33 -17.13 -10.65
C GLN A 295 23.59 -17.63 -9.95
N TRP A 296 23.49 -17.84 -8.65
CA TRP A 296 24.54 -18.38 -7.80
C TRP A 296 23.99 -19.59 -7.04
N VAL A 297 24.46 -20.79 -7.37
CA VAL A 297 24.20 -22.00 -6.57
C VAL A 297 25.16 -21.97 -5.39
N ALA A 298 24.64 -21.64 -4.21
CA ALA A 298 25.48 -21.43 -3.02
C ALA A 298 25.67 -22.70 -2.18
N ASP A 299 24.72 -23.63 -2.25
CA ASP A 299 24.82 -24.95 -1.64
C ASP A 299 24.25 -25.99 -2.62
N VAL A 300 25.13 -26.88 -3.10
CA VAL A 300 24.77 -27.94 -4.06
C VAL A 300 24.01 -29.07 -3.37
N GLU A 301 24.31 -29.37 -2.11
CA GLU A 301 23.67 -30.45 -1.34
C GLU A 301 22.24 -30.06 -0.96
N LYS A 302 22.04 -28.80 -0.54
CA LYS A 302 20.72 -28.26 -0.17
C LYS A 302 19.96 -27.63 -1.35
N ASN A 303 20.57 -27.59 -2.54
CA ASN A 303 20.02 -27.00 -3.76
C ASN A 303 19.58 -25.51 -3.59
N LEU A 304 20.25 -24.77 -2.70
CA LEU A 304 19.95 -23.35 -2.45
C LEU A 304 20.54 -22.49 -3.55
N THR A 305 19.67 -21.76 -4.26
CA THR A 305 20.07 -20.85 -5.33
C THR A 305 19.78 -19.40 -4.96
N PHE A 306 20.78 -18.53 -5.00
CA PHE A 306 20.59 -17.10 -4.98
C PHE A 306 20.43 -16.55 -6.40
N ILE A 307 19.43 -15.69 -6.59
CA ILE A 307 19.30 -14.86 -7.79
C ILE A 307 19.87 -13.49 -7.42
N VAL A 308 21.09 -13.21 -7.85
CA VAL A 308 21.87 -12.03 -7.49
C VAL A 308 21.59 -10.89 -8.45
N TYR A 309 20.95 -9.84 -7.95
CA TYR A 309 20.71 -8.58 -8.64
C TYR A 309 21.81 -7.58 -8.27
N ASP A 310 22.55 -7.10 -9.26
CA ASP A 310 23.47 -5.97 -9.13
C ASP A 310 22.74 -4.72 -9.59
N LEU A 311 22.29 -3.89 -8.64
CA LEU A 311 21.63 -2.64 -8.97
C LEU A 311 22.67 -1.59 -9.34
N ALA A 312 22.40 -0.80 -10.38
CA ALA A 312 23.26 0.33 -10.74
C ALA A 312 23.33 1.33 -9.56
N GLY A 313 24.54 1.76 -9.19
CA GLY A 313 24.73 2.80 -8.17
C GLY A 313 24.62 4.23 -8.69
N ASP A 314 24.14 4.40 -9.92
CA ASP A 314 24.03 5.67 -10.63
C ASP A 314 22.59 6.17 -10.58
N GLN A 315 22.40 7.46 -10.30
CA GLN A 315 21.09 8.08 -10.12
C GLN A 315 20.19 7.98 -11.36
N ASN A 316 20.78 7.74 -12.53
CA ASN A 316 20.05 7.52 -13.77
C ASN A 316 19.07 6.33 -13.68
N TYR A 317 19.37 5.34 -12.83
CA TYR A 317 18.58 4.12 -12.69
C TYR A 317 17.62 4.14 -11.51
N ASP A 318 17.62 5.22 -10.70
CA ASP A 318 16.83 5.30 -9.46
C ASP A 318 15.33 5.13 -9.71
N LEU A 319 14.85 5.50 -10.90
CA LEU A 319 13.44 5.33 -11.26
C LEU A 319 13.03 3.86 -11.41
N ILE A 320 13.94 3.00 -11.91
CA ILE A 320 13.62 1.58 -12.18
C ILE A 320 14.08 0.64 -11.05
N GLN A 321 15.03 1.06 -10.20
CA GLN A 321 15.49 0.25 -9.06
C GLN A 321 14.34 -0.27 -8.18
N PRO A 322 13.30 0.52 -7.81
CA PRO A 322 12.20 0.06 -6.97
C PRO A 322 11.41 -1.13 -7.52
N PHE A 323 11.41 -1.36 -8.84
CA PHE A 323 10.79 -2.55 -9.44
C PHE A 323 11.51 -3.84 -9.10
N PHE A 324 12.80 -3.76 -8.76
CA PHE A 324 13.62 -4.90 -8.39
C PHE A 324 13.73 -5.09 -6.88
N LEU A 325 13.07 -4.24 -6.07
CA LEU A 325 12.96 -4.42 -4.63
C LEU A 325 11.66 -5.18 -4.32
N SER A 326 11.76 -6.31 -3.62
CA SER A 326 10.62 -7.18 -3.32
C SER A 326 10.70 -7.72 -1.87
N PRO A 327 9.56 -7.83 -1.16
CA PRO A 327 9.51 -8.48 0.16
C PRO A 327 10.14 -9.87 0.15
N GLY A 328 10.79 -10.24 1.26
CA GLY A 328 11.47 -11.54 1.41
C GLY A 328 12.78 -11.68 0.62
N ALA A 329 13.28 -10.62 -0.02
CA ALA A 329 14.64 -10.59 -0.57
C ALA A 329 15.68 -10.30 0.52
N PHE A 330 16.92 -10.71 0.26
CA PHE A 330 18.06 -10.43 1.12
C PHE A 330 18.91 -9.30 0.51
N TYR A 331 19.03 -8.18 1.22
CA TYR A 331 19.70 -6.98 0.75
C TYR A 331 21.13 -6.88 1.29
N LEU A 332 22.10 -6.64 0.40
CA LEU A 332 23.48 -6.32 0.76
C LEU A 332 23.74 -4.86 0.41
N LEU A 333 23.97 -4.04 1.44
CA LEU A 333 24.33 -2.64 1.27
C LEU A 333 25.85 -2.51 1.35
N LEU A 334 26.47 -2.24 0.20
CA LEU A 334 27.91 -2.13 0.05
C LEU A 334 28.37 -0.69 0.28
N VAL A 335 29.41 -0.54 1.10
CA VAL A 335 30.05 0.73 1.40
C VAL A 335 31.53 0.60 1.06
N ASN A 336 32.02 1.43 0.13
CA ASN A 336 33.46 1.54 -0.09
C ASN A 336 34.09 2.22 1.13
N LEU A 337 34.79 1.45 1.96
CA LEU A 337 35.34 1.94 3.21
C LEU A 337 36.44 2.98 2.97
N LYS A 338 37.19 2.88 1.87
CA LYS A 338 38.20 3.88 1.53
C LYS A 338 37.59 5.25 1.26
N ALA A 339 36.51 5.29 0.48
CA ALA A 339 35.81 6.52 0.12
C ALA A 339 34.87 7.04 1.22
N TYR A 340 34.51 6.21 2.20
CA TYR A 340 33.55 6.55 3.24
C TYR A 340 34.10 7.63 4.20
N VAL A 341 33.24 8.61 4.48
CA VAL A 341 33.46 9.69 5.44
C VAL A 341 32.23 9.84 6.33
N SER A 342 32.42 9.86 7.65
CA SER A 342 31.33 9.88 8.63
C SER A 342 30.34 11.05 8.44
N GLY A 343 30.83 12.21 8.03
CA GLY A 343 30.00 13.39 7.75
C GLY A 343 29.03 13.24 6.55
N ARG A 344 29.25 12.24 5.69
CA ARG A 344 28.39 11.92 4.54
C ARG A 344 27.65 10.60 4.72
N PHE A 345 27.46 10.15 5.96
CA PHE A 345 26.77 8.90 6.27
C PHE A 345 25.45 8.71 5.51
N TYR A 346 24.64 9.77 5.39
CA TYR A 346 23.35 9.68 4.70
C TYR A 346 23.51 9.29 3.22
N ASP A 347 24.46 9.87 2.51
CA ASP A 347 24.68 9.58 1.09
C ASP A 347 25.14 8.13 0.86
N PHE A 348 25.98 7.60 1.75
CA PHE A 348 26.56 6.26 1.61
C PHE A 348 25.63 5.15 2.12
N VAL A 349 24.84 5.42 3.17
CA VAL A 349 24.08 4.41 3.90
C VAL A 349 22.64 4.87 4.15
N GLY A 350 22.47 6.01 4.80
CA GLY A 350 21.15 6.44 5.32
C GLY A 350 20.06 6.57 4.25
N TYR A 351 20.40 7.07 3.05
CA TYR A 351 19.52 7.17 1.89
C TYR A 351 19.00 5.79 1.46
N PHE A 352 19.89 4.80 1.34
CA PHE A 352 19.52 3.44 0.92
C PHE A 352 18.64 2.75 1.97
N LEU A 353 18.88 2.99 3.26
CA LEU A 353 18.03 2.47 4.33
C LEU A 353 16.63 3.09 4.31
N HIS A 354 16.51 4.40 4.08
CA HIS A 354 15.19 5.03 3.88
C HIS A 354 14.49 4.52 2.61
N LEU A 355 15.23 4.34 1.51
CA LEU A 355 14.69 3.81 0.25
C LEU A 355 14.14 2.40 0.42
N LEU A 356 14.92 1.53 1.08
CA LEU A 356 14.51 0.16 1.39
C LEU A 356 13.35 0.13 2.37
N GLY A 357 13.40 0.91 3.46
CA GLY A 357 12.33 0.95 4.46
C GLY A 357 11.01 1.45 3.88
N ALA A 358 11.05 2.40 2.95
CA ALA A 358 9.86 2.91 2.27
C ALA A 358 9.20 1.86 1.36
N ARG A 359 10.01 1.13 0.56
CA ARG A 359 9.51 0.16 -0.44
C ARG A 359 9.22 -1.22 0.14
N VAL A 360 10.07 -1.70 1.06
CA VAL A 360 10.08 -3.07 1.56
C VAL A 360 10.22 -3.06 3.09
N PRO A 361 9.13 -2.72 3.81
CA PRO A 361 9.13 -2.76 5.27
C PRO A 361 9.50 -4.17 5.76
N HIS A 362 10.16 -4.26 6.90
CA HIS A 362 10.69 -5.52 7.44
C HIS A 362 11.74 -6.24 6.54
N GLY A 363 12.33 -5.55 5.57
CA GLY A 363 13.42 -6.08 4.75
C GLY A 363 14.68 -6.40 5.57
N VAL A 364 15.40 -7.46 5.18
CA VAL A 364 16.62 -7.93 5.86
C VAL A 364 17.85 -7.38 5.14
N VAL A 365 18.68 -6.63 5.87
CA VAL A 365 19.82 -5.89 5.31
C VAL A 365 21.13 -6.31 5.96
N CYS A 366 22.09 -6.75 5.16
CA CYS A 366 23.48 -7.01 5.57
C CYS A 366 24.39 -5.87 5.11
N MET A 367 25.14 -5.27 6.03
CA MET A 367 26.13 -4.24 5.72
C MET A 367 27.46 -4.87 5.32
N VAL A 368 28.02 -4.45 4.17
CA VAL A 368 29.30 -4.97 3.65
C VAL A 368 30.25 -3.82 3.37
N GLY A 369 31.40 -3.80 4.04
CA GLY A 369 32.46 -2.82 3.81
C GLY A 369 33.46 -3.33 2.78
N THR A 370 33.56 -2.70 1.61
CA THR A 370 34.47 -3.11 0.53
C THR A 370 35.75 -2.27 0.50
N HIS A 371 36.72 -2.71 -0.31
CA HIS A 371 38.02 -2.04 -0.51
C HIS A 371 38.87 -1.95 0.78
N VAL A 372 38.77 -2.96 1.64
CA VAL A 372 39.52 -3.03 2.91
C VAL A 372 41.03 -3.11 2.66
N ASP A 373 41.45 -3.63 1.51
CA ASP A 373 42.84 -3.68 1.03
C ASP A 373 43.48 -2.28 0.89
N LEU A 374 42.68 -1.21 0.83
CA LEU A 374 43.14 0.17 0.72
C LEU A 374 43.13 0.92 2.07
N CYS A 375 42.79 0.23 3.16
CA CYS A 375 42.62 0.78 4.51
C CYS A 375 43.54 0.06 5.51
N SER A 376 43.91 0.75 6.59
CA SER A 376 44.57 0.10 7.73
C SER A 376 43.56 -0.65 8.60
N GLU A 377 43.99 -1.65 9.37
CA GLU A 377 43.10 -2.43 10.27
C GLU A 377 42.33 -1.52 11.24
N LYS A 378 43.02 -0.56 11.85
CA LYS A 378 42.41 0.44 12.74
C LYS A 378 41.34 1.29 12.04
N GLU A 379 41.60 1.72 10.80
CA GLU A 379 40.65 2.51 10.00
C GLU A 379 39.39 1.69 9.65
N ILE A 380 39.54 0.39 9.37
CA ILE A 380 38.42 -0.52 9.09
C ILE A 380 37.53 -0.64 10.33
N GLU A 381 38.11 -0.91 11.50
CA GLU A 381 37.36 -1.03 12.75
C GLU A 381 36.61 0.25 13.12
N GLU A 382 37.29 1.40 13.06
CA GLU A 382 36.70 2.71 13.36
C GLU A 382 35.54 3.04 12.41
N LYS A 383 35.71 2.81 11.10
CA LYS A 383 34.66 3.07 10.10
C LYS A 383 33.49 2.10 10.24
N CYS A 384 33.73 0.81 10.45
CA CYS A 384 32.67 -0.18 10.65
C CYS A 384 31.83 0.12 11.91
N LEU A 385 32.49 0.45 13.02
CA LEU A 385 31.81 0.85 14.26
C LEU A 385 31.06 2.18 14.07
N GLY A 386 31.68 3.15 13.40
CA GLY A 386 31.08 4.45 13.09
C GLY A 386 29.81 4.33 12.24
N ILE A 387 29.83 3.48 11.21
CA ILE A 387 28.64 3.19 10.38
C ILE A 387 27.52 2.60 11.25
N HIS A 388 27.83 1.60 12.10
CA HIS A 388 26.82 0.98 12.96
C HIS A 388 26.22 1.98 13.95
N HIS A 389 27.06 2.83 14.56
CA HIS A 389 26.59 3.89 15.46
C HIS A 389 25.67 4.90 14.74
N GLN A 390 26.03 5.34 13.54
CA GLN A 390 25.21 6.27 12.76
C GLN A 390 23.88 5.66 12.31
N ILE A 391 23.84 4.36 12.00
CA ILE A 391 22.57 3.64 11.75
C ILE A 391 21.67 3.71 12.98
N ALA A 392 22.18 3.38 14.17
CA ALA A 392 21.40 3.44 15.40
C ALA A 392 20.89 4.87 15.70
N LEU A 393 21.70 5.91 15.41
CA LEU A 393 21.27 7.31 15.55
C LEU A 393 20.19 7.71 14.56
N GLN A 394 20.22 7.21 13.31
CA GLN A 394 19.16 7.44 12.34
C GLN A 394 17.87 6.73 12.78
N GLU A 395 17.94 5.45 13.12
CA GLU A 395 16.78 4.68 13.58
C GLU A 395 16.11 5.32 14.79
N LYS A 396 16.91 5.75 15.78
CA LYS A 396 16.41 6.46 16.95
C LYS A 396 15.65 7.73 16.57
N ARG A 397 16.22 8.58 15.70
CA ARG A 397 15.55 9.81 15.23
C ARG A 397 14.23 9.52 14.52
N ASP A 398 14.20 8.51 13.66
CA ASP A 398 12.99 8.14 12.93
C ASP A 398 11.90 7.62 13.88
N VAL A 399 12.27 6.77 14.85
CA VAL A 399 11.34 6.23 15.86
C VAL A 399 10.80 7.35 16.74
N GLU A 400 11.65 8.26 17.21
CA GLU A 400 11.24 9.41 18.02
C GLU A 400 10.28 10.32 17.26
N PHE A 401 10.57 10.60 15.98
CA PHE A 401 9.67 11.37 15.12
C PHE A 401 8.30 10.70 14.97
N MET A 402 8.28 9.42 14.63
CA MET A 402 7.03 8.66 14.42
C MET A 402 6.22 8.54 15.71
N ASN A 403 6.87 8.32 16.86
CA ASN A 403 6.24 8.30 18.17
C ASN A 403 5.66 9.67 18.54
N ALA A 404 6.36 10.77 18.24
CA ALA A 404 5.84 12.12 18.49
C ALA A 404 4.58 12.41 17.66
N VAL A 405 4.50 11.91 16.43
CA VAL A 405 3.27 11.99 15.62
C VAL A 405 2.17 11.10 16.19
N ALA A 406 2.48 9.86 16.58
CA ALA A 406 1.51 8.94 17.19
C ALA A 406 0.92 9.52 18.48
N GLN A 407 1.73 10.13 19.34
CA GLN A 407 1.28 10.83 20.55
C GLN A 407 0.34 12.00 20.24
N LYS A 408 0.56 12.75 19.16
CA LYS A 408 -0.38 13.81 18.72
C LYS A 408 -1.72 13.23 18.29
N VAL A 409 -1.72 12.07 17.62
CA VAL A 409 -2.95 11.36 17.23
C VAL A 409 -3.67 10.84 18.48
N ASP A 410 -2.95 10.26 19.44
CA ASP A 410 -3.52 9.78 20.71
C ASP A 410 -4.13 10.91 21.53
N LYS A 411 -3.45 12.06 21.61
CA LYS A 411 -4.00 13.25 22.24
C LYS A 411 -5.28 13.72 21.55
N ALA A 412 -5.32 13.72 20.22
CA ALA A 412 -6.53 14.07 19.48
C ALA A 412 -7.67 13.05 19.71
N LEU A 413 -7.37 11.75 19.74
CA LEU A 413 -8.36 10.70 20.07
C LEU A 413 -8.88 10.77 21.50
N SER A 414 -8.10 11.31 22.44
CA SER A 414 -8.55 11.53 23.83
C SER A 414 -9.52 12.71 23.99
N GLN A 415 -9.61 13.59 22.98
CA GLN A 415 -10.52 14.74 22.96
C GLN A 415 -11.84 14.37 22.28
N GLU A 416 -12.95 14.74 22.91
CA GLU A 416 -14.29 14.62 22.31
C GLU A 416 -14.32 15.29 20.92
N PHE A 417 -15.03 14.65 19.99
CA PHE A 417 -15.10 15.11 18.61
C PHE A 417 -15.61 16.56 18.51
N ASP A 418 -16.61 16.93 19.31
CA ASP A 418 -17.21 18.26 19.32
C ASP A 418 -16.20 19.36 19.66
N LEU A 419 -15.28 19.11 20.59
CA LEU A 419 -14.20 20.04 20.94
C LEU A 419 -13.20 20.23 19.79
N ARG A 420 -12.92 19.16 19.03
CA ARG A 420 -12.05 19.22 17.85
C ARG A 420 -12.73 19.77 16.61
N ALA A 421 -14.06 19.71 16.55
CA ALA A 421 -14.85 20.31 15.48
C ALA A 421 -15.04 21.82 15.69
N THR A 422 -14.99 22.29 16.94
CA THR A 422 -15.25 23.69 17.30
C THR A 422 -13.99 24.52 17.53
N SER A 423 -12.87 23.91 17.97
CA SER A 423 -11.62 24.63 18.26
C SER A 423 -10.66 24.61 17.06
N PRO A 424 -10.46 25.74 16.33
CA PRO A 424 -9.60 25.77 15.15
C PRO A 424 -8.13 25.45 15.45
N HIS A 425 -7.69 25.67 16.69
CA HIS A 425 -6.33 25.38 17.13
C HIS A 425 -6.14 23.92 17.60
N ALA A 426 -7.20 23.12 17.63
CA ALA A 426 -7.09 21.70 17.94
C ALA A 426 -6.26 20.99 16.87
N SER A 427 -5.42 20.06 17.32
CA SER A 427 -4.72 19.16 16.40
C SER A 427 -5.75 18.29 15.69
N PHE A 428 -5.58 18.11 14.38
CA PHE A 428 -6.56 17.38 13.54
C PHE A 428 -7.97 17.98 13.58
N TYR A 429 -8.05 19.31 13.50
CA TYR A 429 -9.30 20.07 13.44
C TYR A 429 -10.28 19.49 12.42
N GLY A 430 -11.49 19.16 12.88
CA GLY A 430 -12.58 18.59 12.07
C GLY A 430 -12.45 17.11 11.67
N VAL A 431 -11.37 16.41 12.04
CA VAL A 431 -11.14 15.01 11.64
C VAL A 431 -11.89 14.04 12.56
N SER A 432 -12.63 13.09 11.96
CA SER A 432 -13.34 12.04 12.67
C SER A 432 -12.41 11.01 13.37
N ASP A 433 -12.91 10.40 14.43
CA ASP A 433 -12.23 9.33 15.17
C ASP A 433 -11.86 8.15 14.27
N LYS A 434 -12.74 7.81 13.33
CA LYS A 434 -12.51 6.75 12.34
C LYS A 434 -11.22 7.00 11.55
N ASN A 435 -11.02 8.22 11.07
CA ASN A 435 -9.83 8.59 10.30
C ASN A 435 -8.58 8.71 11.18
N LEU A 436 -8.70 9.21 12.41
CA LEU A 436 -7.59 9.20 13.37
C LEU A 436 -7.13 7.79 13.74
N ARG A 437 -8.08 6.86 13.96
CA ARG A 437 -7.77 5.44 14.22
C ARG A 437 -7.06 4.79 13.03
N ARG A 438 -7.45 5.11 11.79
CA ARG A 438 -6.74 4.67 10.57
C ARG A 438 -5.31 5.19 10.53
N LYS A 439 -5.11 6.49 10.79
CA LYS A 439 -3.77 7.10 10.87
C LYS A 439 -2.91 6.45 11.95
N LYS A 440 -3.47 6.21 13.15
CA LYS A 440 -2.78 5.50 14.24
C LYS A 440 -2.34 4.10 13.83
N ALA A 441 -3.23 3.33 13.19
CA ALA A 441 -2.91 1.99 12.72
C ALA A 441 -1.76 2.00 11.70
N GLN A 442 -1.76 2.95 10.76
CA GLN A 442 -0.66 3.13 9.80
C GLN A 442 0.67 3.43 10.50
N LEU A 443 0.69 4.35 11.47
CA LEU A 443 1.89 4.67 12.25
C LEU A 443 2.42 3.46 13.02
N GLN A 444 1.52 2.69 13.64
CA GLN A 444 1.88 1.46 14.36
C GLN A 444 2.43 0.39 13.42
N TYR A 445 1.84 0.21 12.24
CA TYR A 445 2.36 -0.68 11.21
C TYR A 445 3.80 -0.32 10.84
N MET A 446 4.08 0.96 10.59
CA MET A 446 5.42 1.42 10.23
C MET A 446 6.45 1.24 11.36
N LEU A 447 6.04 1.45 12.61
CA LEU A 447 6.89 1.23 13.78
C LEU A 447 7.20 -0.25 14.01
N ASN A 448 6.24 -1.14 13.73
CA ASN A 448 6.39 -2.59 13.93
C ASN A 448 7.14 -3.27 12.79
N ASN A 449 7.15 -2.70 11.58
CA ASN A 449 7.75 -3.29 10.37
C ASN A 449 9.00 -2.55 9.91
N ARG A 450 9.90 -2.23 10.84
CA ARG A 450 11.22 -1.62 10.55
C ARG A 450 12.16 -2.65 9.90
N LEU A 451 13.17 -2.15 9.18
CA LEU A 451 14.20 -3.01 8.57
C LEU A 451 14.95 -3.83 9.63
N GLN A 452 15.32 -5.05 9.27
CA GLN A 452 16.19 -5.90 10.08
C GLN A 452 17.64 -5.70 9.62
N ILE A 453 18.35 -4.80 10.28
CA ILE A 453 19.75 -4.50 9.93
C ILE A 453 20.69 -5.41 10.72
N LEU A 454 21.44 -6.24 10.00
CA LEU A 454 22.33 -7.24 10.59
C LEU A 454 23.66 -6.61 11.01
N SER A 455 24.11 -6.98 12.22
CA SER A 455 25.39 -6.60 12.79
C SER A 455 26.34 -7.80 12.87
N PRO A 456 27.67 -7.64 12.74
CA PRO A 456 28.40 -6.39 12.41
C PRO A 456 28.50 -6.12 10.89
N VAL A 457 29.04 -4.95 10.52
CA VAL A 457 29.47 -4.67 9.13
C VAL A 457 30.57 -5.66 8.75
N ILE A 458 30.42 -6.37 7.62
CA ILE A 458 31.38 -7.39 7.18
C ILE A 458 32.42 -6.75 6.25
N PRO A 459 33.69 -6.62 6.68
CA PRO A 459 34.76 -6.12 5.82
C PRO A 459 35.18 -7.18 4.80
N VAL A 460 35.26 -6.80 3.53
CA VAL A 460 35.67 -7.67 2.42
C VAL A 460 36.65 -6.97 1.48
N SER A 461 37.62 -7.74 0.97
CA SER A 461 38.40 -7.35 -0.21
C SER A 461 38.10 -8.31 -1.36
N CYS A 462 37.88 -7.74 -2.54
CA CYS A 462 37.74 -8.50 -3.78
C CYS A 462 39.04 -8.53 -4.60
N GLN A 463 40.12 -7.96 -4.08
CA GLN A 463 41.45 -7.99 -4.68
C GLN A 463 42.43 -8.79 -3.79
N GLY A 464 43.48 -9.36 -4.38
CA GLY A 464 44.48 -10.14 -3.63
C GLY A 464 43.94 -11.44 -3.05
N GLN A 465 44.00 -11.61 -1.73
CA GLN A 465 43.67 -12.87 -1.02
C GLN A 465 42.16 -13.11 -0.80
N TYR A 466 41.28 -12.28 -1.38
CA TYR A 466 39.82 -12.39 -1.19
C TYR A 466 39.38 -12.37 0.29
N LEU A 467 40.04 -11.51 1.09
CA LEU A 467 39.82 -11.43 2.54
C LEU A 467 38.34 -11.21 2.86
N GLY A 468 37.78 -12.03 3.75
CA GLY A 468 36.40 -11.91 4.24
C GLY A 468 35.30 -12.44 3.31
N ILE A 469 35.61 -12.83 2.06
CA ILE A 469 34.60 -13.35 1.11
C ILE A 469 34.00 -14.68 1.57
N GLN A 470 34.83 -15.60 2.08
CA GLN A 470 34.34 -16.88 2.59
C GLN A 470 33.43 -16.69 3.80
N ARG A 471 33.85 -15.84 4.76
CA ARG A 471 33.05 -15.45 5.92
C ARG A 471 31.71 -14.83 5.51
N LEU A 472 31.71 -13.99 4.46
CA LEU A 472 30.48 -13.44 3.89
C LEU A 472 29.58 -14.56 3.35
N LYS A 473 30.11 -15.49 2.53
CA LYS A 473 29.32 -16.62 1.99
C LYS A 473 28.68 -17.47 3.10
N GLU A 474 29.45 -17.85 4.12
CA GLU A 474 28.97 -18.61 5.27
C GLU A 474 27.86 -17.86 6.03
N LYS A 475 28.03 -16.55 6.24
CA LYS A 475 27.01 -15.72 6.89
C LYS A 475 25.74 -15.62 6.05
N LEU A 476 25.84 -15.45 4.73
CA LEU A 476 24.69 -15.39 3.84
C LEU A 476 23.89 -16.70 3.84
N LEU A 477 24.58 -17.84 3.82
CA LEU A 477 23.98 -19.17 3.92
C LEU A 477 23.27 -19.38 5.26
N SER A 478 23.97 -19.10 6.37
CA SER A 478 23.40 -19.23 7.71
C SER A 478 22.12 -18.42 7.88
N ILE A 479 22.08 -17.19 7.39
CA ILE A 479 20.88 -16.33 7.48
C ILE A 479 19.76 -16.83 6.58
N ALA A 480 20.09 -17.25 5.35
CA ALA A 480 19.10 -17.79 4.41
C ALA A 480 18.37 -19.02 4.98
N GLU A 481 19.05 -19.87 5.76
CA GLU A 481 18.46 -21.08 6.35
C GLU A 481 17.52 -20.82 7.53
N HIS A 482 17.59 -19.63 8.16
CA HIS A 482 16.70 -19.30 9.28
C HIS A 482 15.25 -19.14 8.82
N ARG A 483 14.40 -20.10 9.21
CA ARG A 483 12.96 -20.14 8.89
C ARG A 483 12.17 -18.89 9.30
N GLU A 484 12.57 -18.24 10.38
CA GLU A 484 11.91 -17.01 10.86
C GLU A 484 12.24 -15.78 10.01
N ILE A 485 13.45 -15.74 9.42
CA ILE A 485 13.93 -14.62 8.60
C ILE A 485 13.41 -14.76 7.17
N PHE A 486 13.53 -15.95 6.60
CA PHE A 486 13.10 -16.25 5.22
C PHE A 486 12.15 -17.47 5.18
N PRO A 487 10.90 -17.32 5.65
CA PRO A 487 9.92 -18.41 5.64
C PRO A 487 9.61 -18.89 4.21
N ASN A 488 9.68 -17.97 3.24
CA ASN A 488 9.41 -18.24 1.82
C ASN A 488 10.34 -19.28 1.19
N LEU A 489 11.54 -19.49 1.74
CA LEU A 489 12.47 -20.53 1.26
C LEU A 489 11.95 -21.96 1.49
N HIS A 490 11.06 -22.13 2.45
CA HIS A 490 10.51 -23.43 2.86
C HIS A 490 9.10 -23.66 2.30
N ARG A 491 8.64 -22.80 1.39
CA ARG A 491 7.31 -22.90 0.78
C ARG A 491 7.21 -24.17 -0.07
N VAL A 492 6.09 -24.87 0.10
CA VAL A 492 5.72 -26.02 -0.73
C VAL A 492 4.96 -25.50 -1.95
N LEU A 493 5.36 -25.93 -3.14
CA LEU A 493 4.65 -25.64 -4.39
C LEU A 493 4.23 -26.93 -5.08
N PRO A 494 3.13 -26.91 -5.85
CA PRO A 494 2.81 -28.01 -6.73
C PRO A 494 3.93 -28.23 -7.76
N LYS A 495 4.34 -29.50 -7.96
CA LYS A 495 5.43 -29.83 -8.90
C LYS A 495 5.14 -29.39 -10.34
N SER A 496 3.87 -29.33 -10.73
CA SER A 496 3.44 -28.80 -12.03
C SER A 496 3.76 -27.31 -12.18
N TRP A 497 3.58 -26.50 -11.13
CA TRP A 497 3.91 -25.07 -11.15
C TRP A 497 5.41 -24.84 -11.23
N GLN A 498 6.20 -25.63 -10.49
CA GLN A 498 7.66 -25.58 -10.59
C GLN A 498 8.14 -25.99 -11.99
N ARG A 499 7.54 -27.05 -12.57
CA ARG A 499 7.86 -27.49 -13.93
C ARG A 499 7.49 -26.43 -14.95
N LEU A 500 6.36 -25.74 -14.78
CA LEU A 500 5.95 -24.62 -15.61
C LEU A 500 6.99 -23.50 -15.60
N GLU A 501 7.45 -23.11 -14.40
CA GLU A 501 8.52 -22.12 -14.23
C GLU A 501 9.78 -22.54 -15.01
N GLU A 502 10.23 -23.78 -14.84
CA GLU A 502 11.41 -24.32 -15.54
C GLU A 502 11.26 -24.34 -17.05
N LEU A 503 10.06 -24.66 -17.56
CA LEU A 503 9.76 -24.64 -18.99
C LEU A 503 9.79 -23.21 -19.55
N HIS A 504 9.32 -22.21 -18.80
CA HIS A 504 9.38 -20.80 -19.21
C HIS A 504 10.80 -20.22 -19.23
N PHE A 505 11.76 -20.84 -18.54
CA PHE A 505 13.17 -20.44 -18.63
C PHE A 505 13.90 -20.96 -19.88
N LYS A 506 13.32 -21.90 -20.64
CA LYS A 506 13.98 -22.49 -21.83
C LYS A 506 13.91 -21.62 -23.08
N PRO A 507 12.76 -21.00 -23.44
CA PRO A 507 12.67 -20.17 -24.63
C PRO A 507 13.61 -18.97 -24.56
N GLN A 508 14.15 -18.59 -25.71
CA GLN A 508 15.04 -17.43 -25.83
C GLN A 508 14.29 -16.14 -26.13
N GLU A 509 12.98 -16.19 -26.38
CA GLU A 509 12.17 -15.02 -26.71
C GLU A 509 11.97 -14.09 -25.51
N LEU A 510 11.47 -12.88 -25.74
CA LEU A 510 11.19 -11.93 -24.65
C LEU A 510 9.90 -12.30 -23.92
N TRP A 511 8.89 -12.72 -24.69
CA TRP A 511 7.54 -13.02 -24.27
C TRP A 511 7.02 -14.24 -25.05
N LEU A 512 5.98 -14.89 -24.53
CA LEU A 512 5.21 -15.93 -25.19
C LEU A 512 3.76 -15.49 -25.32
N SER A 513 3.07 -15.94 -26.38
CA SER A 513 1.61 -15.81 -26.42
C SER A 513 0.96 -16.66 -25.33
N TRP A 514 -0.28 -16.35 -24.97
CA TRP A 514 -1.07 -17.15 -24.03
C TRP A 514 -1.13 -18.62 -24.48
N TRP A 515 -1.33 -18.86 -25.78
CA TRP A 515 -1.44 -20.20 -26.35
C TRP A 515 -0.13 -20.98 -26.27
N ASP A 516 1.01 -20.32 -26.48
CA ASP A 516 2.32 -20.94 -26.34
C ASP A 516 2.61 -21.27 -24.87
N SER A 517 2.27 -20.35 -23.96
CA SER A 517 2.34 -20.59 -22.52
C SER A 517 1.41 -21.74 -22.09
N ALA A 518 0.21 -21.84 -22.66
CA ALA A 518 -0.72 -22.94 -22.41
C ALA A 518 -0.20 -24.29 -22.90
N ARG A 519 0.53 -24.32 -24.03
CA ARG A 519 1.23 -25.51 -24.48
C ARG A 519 2.32 -25.95 -23.49
N LEU A 520 3.07 -25.00 -22.91
CA LEU A 520 4.01 -25.30 -21.82
C LEU A 520 3.29 -25.76 -20.54
N GLY A 521 2.12 -25.17 -20.25
CA GLY A 521 1.19 -25.60 -19.21
C GLY A 521 0.83 -27.08 -19.31
N LEU A 522 0.37 -27.51 -20.49
CA LEU A 522 0.04 -28.91 -20.77
C LEU A 522 1.25 -29.83 -20.59
N GLN A 523 2.45 -29.41 -21.04
CA GLN A 523 3.69 -30.16 -20.83
C GLN A 523 4.09 -30.24 -19.34
N ALA A 524 3.70 -29.26 -18.53
CA ALA A 524 3.89 -29.25 -17.10
C ALA A 524 2.84 -30.08 -16.33
N GLY A 525 1.78 -30.54 -17.00
CA GLY A 525 0.65 -31.27 -16.40
C GLY A 525 -0.53 -30.39 -16.00
N LEU A 526 -0.54 -29.12 -16.40
CA LEU A 526 -1.61 -28.16 -16.14
C LEU A 526 -2.63 -28.15 -17.28
N THR A 527 -3.91 -28.04 -16.94
CA THR A 527 -4.97 -27.73 -17.90
C THR A 527 -5.14 -26.22 -18.04
N GLU A 528 -5.83 -25.79 -19.10
CA GLU A 528 -6.02 -24.36 -19.42
C GLU A 528 -6.67 -23.58 -18.26
N ASP A 529 -7.66 -24.17 -17.59
CA ASP A 529 -8.36 -23.60 -16.43
C ASP A 529 -7.46 -23.43 -15.19
N ARG A 530 -6.38 -24.22 -15.08
CA ARG A 530 -5.44 -24.17 -13.95
C ARG A 530 -4.18 -23.35 -14.23
N LEU A 531 -3.90 -23.06 -15.50
CA LEU A 531 -2.71 -22.32 -15.91
C LEU A 531 -2.71 -20.89 -15.37
N GLN A 532 -3.87 -20.23 -15.40
CA GLN A 532 -3.99 -18.84 -14.98
C GLN A 532 -3.54 -18.65 -13.53
N SER A 533 -3.97 -19.51 -12.59
CA SER A 533 -3.53 -19.43 -11.19
C SER A 533 -2.03 -19.62 -11.03
N ALA A 534 -1.41 -20.50 -11.82
CA ALA A 534 0.03 -20.71 -11.81
C ALA A 534 0.78 -19.48 -12.35
N LEU A 535 0.33 -18.88 -13.46
CA LEU A 535 0.94 -17.68 -14.03
C LEU A 535 0.75 -16.45 -13.15
N SER A 536 -0.43 -16.29 -12.53
CA SER A 536 -0.71 -15.26 -11.54
C SER A 536 0.28 -15.36 -10.37
N TYR A 537 0.48 -16.58 -9.84
CA TYR A 537 1.49 -16.82 -8.81
C TYR A 537 2.91 -16.46 -9.27
N LEU A 538 3.32 -16.89 -10.46
CA LEU A 538 4.66 -16.58 -10.99
C LEU A 538 4.85 -15.08 -11.26
N HIS A 539 3.78 -14.35 -11.58
CA HIS A 539 3.78 -12.89 -11.71
C HIS A 539 3.98 -12.18 -10.38
N GLU A 540 3.14 -12.50 -9.39
CA GLU A 540 3.19 -11.88 -8.06
C GLU A 540 4.50 -12.22 -7.33
N SER A 541 5.07 -13.40 -7.57
CA SER A 541 6.40 -13.77 -7.06
C SER A 541 7.57 -13.20 -7.87
N GLY A 542 7.30 -12.42 -8.93
CA GLY A 542 8.30 -11.71 -9.73
C GLY A 542 9.19 -12.61 -10.58
N LYS A 543 8.74 -13.82 -10.94
CA LYS A 543 9.46 -14.75 -11.83
C LYS A 543 9.26 -14.42 -13.31
N LEU A 544 8.10 -13.88 -13.63
CA LEU A 544 7.68 -13.41 -14.96
C LEU A 544 6.73 -12.22 -14.82
N LEU A 545 6.34 -11.58 -15.91
CA LEU A 545 5.27 -10.58 -15.91
C LEU A 545 4.06 -11.09 -16.70
N TYR A 546 2.90 -11.05 -16.06
CA TYR A 546 1.61 -11.42 -16.66
C TYR A 546 0.52 -10.50 -16.12
N PHE A 547 -0.18 -9.79 -17.00
CA PHE A 547 -1.09 -8.71 -16.63
C PHE A 547 -2.54 -9.08 -16.94
N GLU A 548 -3.21 -9.72 -15.98
CA GLU A 548 -4.62 -10.16 -16.09
C GLU A 548 -5.58 -9.00 -16.39
N ASP A 549 -5.33 -7.84 -15.78
CA ASP A 549 -6.21 -6.66 -15.88
C ASP A 549 -6.02 -5.83 -17.17
N SER A 550 -5.04 -6.19 -18.00
CA SER A 550 -4.76 -5.47 -19.25
C SER A 550 -5.45 -6.13 -20.42
N LEU A 551 -6.26 -5.40 -21.18
CA LEU A 551 -6.99 -5.93 -22.34
C LEU A 551 -6.07 -6.55 -23.40
N THR A 552 -4.86 -6.01 -23.55
CA THR A 552 -3.84 -6.37 -24.54
C THR A 552 -2.78 -7.29 -23.95
N LEU A 553 -2.19 -6.90 -22.80
CA LEU A 553 -1.07 -7.63 -22.20
C LEU A 553 -1.50 -8.97 -21.57
N LYS A 554 -2.79 -9.19 -21.29
CA LYS A 554 -3.29 -10.50 -20.80
C LYS A 554 -3.08 -11.65 -21.77
N GLU A 555 -2.86 -11.35 -23.05
CA GLU A 555 -2.61 -12.36 -24.08
C GLU A 555 -1.13 -12.77 -24.16
N TYR A 556 -0.26 -12.18 -23.34
CA TYR A 556 1.19 -12.36 -23.42
C TYR A 556 1.84 -12.57 -22.04
N VAL A 557 2.83 -13.45 -21.99
CA VAL A 557 3.60 -13.77 -20.78
C VAL A 557 5.05 -13.38 -20.98
N PHE A 558 5.51 -12.34 -20.29
CA PHE A 558 6.91 -11.88 -20.35
C PHE A 558 7.77 -12.70 -19.39
N HIS A 559 8.34 -13.79 -19.90
CA HIS A 559 9.12 -14.73 -19.10
C HIS A 559 10.62 -14.37 -19.01
N ASN A 560 11.16 -13.64 -20.00
CA ASN A 560 12.59 -13.33 -20.07
C ASN A 560 12.91 -11.97 -19.43
N LEU A 561 12.93 -11.94 -18.10
CA LEU A 561 13.19 -10.72 -17.33
C LEU A 561 14.60 -10.16 -17.58
N THR A 562 15.58 -10.99 -17.94
CA THR A 562 16.94 -10.52 -18.28
C THR A 562 16.95 -9.65 -19.54
N LYS A 563 16.25 -10.07 -20.60
CA LYS A 563 16.11 -9.24 -21.82
C LYS A 563 15.31 -7.97 -21.55
N LEU A 564 14.29 -8.04 -20.68
CA LEU A 564 13.56 -6.85 -20.26
C LEU A 564 14.47 -5.85 -19.52
N ILE A 565 15.35 -6.35 -18.64
CA ILE A 565 16.35 -5.51 -17.96
C ILE A 565 17.30 -4.87 -18.97
N ASP A 566 17.75 -5.59 -20.00
CA ASP A 566 18.57 -5.02 -21.06
C ASP A 566 17.86 -3.88 -21.82
N ILE A 567 16.56 -4.05 -22.11
CA ILE A 567 15.71 -3.02 -22.72
C ILE A 567 15.63 -1.79 -21.80
N LEU A 568 15.39 -1.99 -20.50
CA LEU A 568 15.36 -0.90 -19.53
C LEU A 568 16.72 -0.20 -19.45
N ASN A 569 17.83 -0.95 -19.43
CA ASN A 569 19.18 -0.40 -19.41
C ASN A 569 19.47 0.50 -20.63
N ILE A 570 18.86 0.25 -21.80
CA ILE A 570 18.97 1.13 -22.96
C ILE A 570 18.33 2.50 -22.69
N PHE A 571 17.10 2.53 -22.16
CA PHE A 571 16.37 3.79 -21.95
C PHE A 571 16.89 4.63 -20.80
N PHE A 572 17.58 4.03 -19.82
CA PHE A 572 18.15 4.73 -18.67
C PHE A 572 19.66 4.97 -18.78
N GLN A 573 20.25 4.62 -19.94
CA GLN A 573 21.59 5.06 -20.30
C GLN A 573 21.55 6.54 -20.71
N ARG A 574 22.20 7.41 -19.92
CA ARG A 574 22.25 8.86 -20.20
C ARG A 574 23.45 9.31 -21.03
N ASP A 575 24.35 8.38 -21.38
CA ASP A 575 25.50 8.67 -22.21
C ASP A 575 25.10 8.75 -23.70
N ALA A 576 25.17 9.97 -24.25
CA ALA A 576 24.84 10.24 -25.66
C ALA A 576 25.72 9.43 -26.62
N SER A 577 27.02 9.28 -26.32
CA SER A 577 27.96 8.54 -27.17
C SER A 577 27.58 7.07 -27.24
N VAL A 578 27.14 6.47 -26.12
CA VAL A 578 26.70 5.07 -26.08
C VAL A 578 25.39 4.88 -26.85
N LEU A 579 24.42 5.79 -26.70
CA LEU A 579 23.16 5.74 -27.45
C LEU A 579 23.40 5.89 -28.97
N LEU A 580 24.26 6.83 -29.36
CA LEU A 580 24.62 7.06 -30.75
C LEU A 580 25.36 5.88 -31.34
N GLN A 581 26.34 5.31 -30.62
CA GLN A 581 27.03 4.09 -31.06
C GLN A 581 26.03 2.96 -31.31
N LYS A 582 25.03 2.77 -30.43
CA LYS A 582 23.98 1.75 -30.66
C LYS A 582 23.11 2.03 -31.88
N LEU A 583 22.81 3.30 -32.17
CA LEU A 583 22.04 3.69 -33.35
C LEU A 583 22.84 3.52 -34.65
N LEU A 584 24.16 3.75 -34.60
CA LEU A 584 25.07 3.74 -35.74
C LEU A 584 25.68 2.36 -36.02
N ALA A 585 25.69 1.44 -35.05
CA ALA A 585 26.38 0.15 -35.13
C ALA A 585 25.90 -0.78 -36.27
N ASP A 586 24.75 -0.50 -36.88
CA ASP A 586 24.02 -1.50 -37.67
C ASP A 586 23.34 -0.89 -38.91
N ALA A 587 23.84 0.25 -39.40
CA ALA A 587 23.28 0.93 -40.55
C ALA A 587 24.36 1.64 -41.38
N ASP A 588 24.38 1.36 -42.70
CA ASP A 588 25.03 2.20 -43.71
C ASP A 588 24.30 3.56 -43.71
N ILE A 589 24.85 4.51 -42.95
CA ILE A 589 24.24 5.81 -42.68
C ILE A 589 25.08 6.90 -43.33
N ASP A 590 24.49 7.61 -44.30
CA ASP A 590 25.04 8.85 -44.83
C ASP A 590 25.13 9.93 -43.72
N GLU A 591 26.08 10.86 -43.83
CA GLU A 591 26.32 11.94 -42.84
C GLU A 591 25.05 12.73 -42.46
N LEU A 592 24.12 12.90 -43.41
CA LEU A 592 22.87 13.63 -43.21
C LEU A 592 21.87 12.86 -42.32
N ARG A 593 21.90 11.53 -42.31
CA ARG A 593 21.11 10.72 -41.36
C ARG A 593 21.80 10.64 -40.00
N ALA A 594 23.13 10.63 -39.95
CA ALA A 594 23.86 10.66 -38.69
C ALA A 594 23.55 11.93 -37.90
N THR A 595 23.59 13.11 -38.55
CA THR A 595 23.23 14.39 -37.92
C THR A 595 21.78 14.43 -37.41
N GLN A 596 20.83 13.82 -38.13
CA GLN A 596 19.45 13.66 -37.65
C GLN A 596 19.36 12.78 -36.39
N LEU A 597 20.09 11.65 -36.35
CA LEU A 597 20.15 10.78 -35.17
C LEU A 597 20.76 11.51 -33.96
N HIS A 598 21.80 12.32 -34.17
CA HIS A 598 22.34 13.21 -33.14
C HIS A 598 21.25 14.13 -32.57
N HIS A 599 20.47 14.79 -33.42
CA HIS A 599 19.38 15.66 -32.97
C HIS A 599 18.31 14.91 -32.16
N TYR A 600 17.97 13.68 -32.54
CA TYR A 600 17.02 12.87 -31.76
C TYR A 600 17.57 12.46 -30.39
N VAL A 601 18.85 12.09 -30.29
CA VAL A 601 19.48 11.75 -29.00
C VAL A 601 19.57 12.98 -28.10
N GLU A 602 19.94 14.14 -28.64
CA GLU A 602 19.93 15.40 -27.87
C GLU A 602 18.52 15.77 -27.42
N GLY A 603 17.53 15.71 -28.31
CA GLY A 603 16.13 15.94 -28.00
C GLY A 603 15.59 14.98 -26.93
N PHE A 604 16.00 13.71 -26.96
CA PHE A 604 15.68 12.74 -25.93
C PHE A 604 16.32 13.10 -24.58
N LEU A 605 17.61 13.43 -24.54
CA LEU A 605 18.33 13.73 -23.31
C LEU A 605 17.97 15.10 -22.69
N LEU A 606 17.34 15.99 -23.45
CA LEU A 606 16.89 17.32 -23.02
C LEU A 606 15.39 17.36 -22.69
N HIS A 607 14.56 16.78 -23.56
CA HIS A 607 13.11 16.88 -23.50
C HIS A 607 12.42 15.54 -23.25
N GLY A 608 13.13 14.42 -23.24
CA GLY A 608 12.54 13.10 -23.07
C GLY A 608 11.64 12.68 -24.22
N LEU A 609 11.84 13.21 -25.43
CA LEU A 609 11.01 12.89 -26.60
C LEU A 609 11.74 11.93 -27.53
N LEU A 610 11.08 10.83 -27.88
CA LEU A 610 11.56 9.86 -28.87
C LEU A 610 10.43 9.46 -29.81
N PRO A 611 10.64 9.51 -31.14
CA PRO A 611 9.69 8.96 -32.08
C PRO A 611 9.82 7.43 -32.16
N VAL A 612 8.71 6.74 -32.45
CA VAL A 612 8.64 5.27 -32.45
C VAL A 612 9.70 4.61 -33.34
N HIS A 613 10.03 5.20 -34.49
CA HIS A 613 11.04 4.66 -35.40
C HIS A 613 12.45 4.67 -34.80
N ILE A 614 12.81 5.67 -33.98
CA ILE A 614 14.10 5.72 -33.27
C ILE A 614 14.11 4.71 -32.12
N ILE A 615 12.98 4.56 -31.41
CA ILE A 615 12.85 3.51 -30.38
C ILE A 615 13.08 2.12 -31.00
N ARG A 616 12.51 1.86 -32.18
CA ARG A 616 12.74 0.62 -32.91
C ARG A 616 14.21 0.38 -33.22
N LEU A 617 14.95 1.42 -33.63
CA LEU A 617 16.39 1.32 -33.91
C LEU A 617 17.19 1.04 -32.63
N LEU A 618 16.90 1.73 -31.53
CA LEU A 618 17.54 1.51 -30.23
C LEU A 618 17.35 0.08 -29.72
N LEU A 619 16.18 -0.50 -29.99
CA LEU A 619 15.78 -1.82 -29.52
C LEU A 619 15.97 -2.94 -30.55
N LYS A 620 16.55 -2.67 -31.72
CA LYS A 620 16.81 -3.64 -32.80
C LYS A 620 17.44 -4.98 -32.34
N PRO A 621 18.42 -5.02 -31.40
CA PRO A 621 18.96 -6.30 -30.93
C PRO A 621 17.98 -7.14 -30.09
N HIS A 622 16.91 -6.52 -29.56
CA HIS A 622 15.92 -7.16 -28.68
C HIS A 622 14.54 -7.36 -29.34
N ILE A 623 14.28 -6.68 -30.47
CA ILE A 623 12.99 -6.65 -31.16
C ILE A 623 13.14 -7.20 -32.56
N LYS A 624 12.34 -8.22 -32.92
CA LYS A 624 12.35 -8.80 -34.27
C LYS A 624 11.18 -8.29 -35.10
N THR A 625 10.02 -8.09 -34.48
CA THR A 625 8.75 -7.78 -35.15
C THR A 625 8.18 -6.42 -34.73
N GLN A 626 7.21 -5.90 -35.48
CA GLN A 626 6.47 -4.70 -35.06
C GLN A 626 5.61 -4.99 -33.82
N GLN A 627 5.16 -6.22 -33.65
CA GLN A 627 4.39 -6.66 -32.48
C GLN A 627 5.23 -6.59 -31.20
N ASP A 628 6.49 -7.04 -31.25
CA ASP A 628 7.45 -6.91 -30.14
C ASP A 628 7.56 -5.46 -29.66
N LEU A 629 7.69 -4.51 -30.60
CA LEU A 629 7.78 -3.09 -30.29
C LEU A 629 6.53 -2.55 -29.63
N ASN A 630 5.35 -2.88 -30.16
CA ASN A 630 4.09 -2.42 -29.58
C ASN A 630 3.91 -2.96 -28.15
N LEU A 631 4.21 -4.24 -27.91
CA LEU A 631 4.10 -4.87 -26.59
C LEU A 631 5.09 -4.28 -25.59
N ILE A 632 6.34 -4.02 -26.00
CA ILE A 632 7.31 -3.36 -25.13
C ILE A 632 6.87 -1.94 -24.78
N LEU A 633 6.40 -1.16 -25.77
CA LEU A 633 5.93 0.20 -25.51
C LEU A 633 4.75 0.21 -24.54
N GLU A 634 3.81 -0.70 -24.71
CA GLU A 634 2.66 -0.85 -23.82
C GLU A 634 3.07 -1.30 -22.40
N LEU A 635 4.06 -2.19 -22.29
CA LEU A 635 4.66 -2.57 -21.02
C LEU A 635 5.34 -1.38 -20.33
N LEU A 636 6.10 -0.57 -21.07
CA LEU A 636 6.75 0.64 -20.53
C LEU A 636 5.72 1.69 -20.08
N GLU A 637 4.60 1.84 -20.80
CA GLU A 637 3.48 2.67 -20.35
C GLU A 637 2.86 2.12 -19.06
N LYS A 638 2.59 0.81 -18.99
CA LYS A 638 2.03 0.16 -17.79
C LYS A 638 2.96 0.26 -16.57
N MET A 639 4.28 0.23 -16.78
CA MET A 639 5.29 0.46 -15.74
C MET A 639 5.40 1.94 -15.32
N GLY A 640 4.73 2.86 -16.02
CA GLY A 640 4.78 4.29 -15.72
C GLY A 640 6.08 4.97 -16.18
N LEU A 641 6.74 4.45 -17.22
CA LEU A 641 8.05 4.93 -17.68
C LEU A 641 7.95 5.98 -18.79
N CYS A 642 6.95 5.82 -19.66
CA CYS A 642 6.68 6.73 -20.77
C CYS A 642 5.18 6.76 -21.08
N TYR A 643 4.77 7.73 -21.90
CA TYR A 643 3.43 7.75 -22.49
C TYR A 643 3.48 8.19 -23.95
N CYS A 644 2.58 7.63 -24.75
CA CYS A 644 2.36 8.04 -26.13
C CYS A 644 1.70 9.44 -26.20
N LEU A 645 2.27 10.31 -27.03
CA LEU A 645 1.66 11.56 -27.47
C LEU A 645 0.74 11.27 -28.66
N ASN A 646 -0.44 11.90 -28.68
CA ASN A 646 -1.42 11.76 -29.77
C ASN A 646 -1.85 10.32 -30.05
N LYS A 647 -2.29 9.55 -29.03
CA LYS A 647 -2.89 8.22 -29.25
C LYS A 647 -4.00 8.33 -30.31
N PRO A 648 -3.81 7.79 -31.54
CA PRO A 648 -4.82 7.91 -32.57
C PRO A 648 -6.04 7.11 -32.14
N LYS A 649 -7.20 7.77 -31.99
CA LYS A 649 -8.47 7.06 -31.69
C LYS A 649 -8.94 6.18 -32.86
N ILE A 650 -8.41 6.41 -34.06
CA ILE A 650 -8.63 5.66 -35.32
C ILE A 650 -7.30 5.66 -36.09
N LYS A 651 -7.03 4.62 -36.91
CA LYS A 651 -5.83 4.54 -37.79
C LYS A 651 -5.46 5.93 -38.35
N PRO A 652 -4.20 6.38 -38.21
CA PRO A 652 -3.83 7.74 -38.55
C PRO A 652 -4.08 7.99 -40.04
N LEU A 653 -5.09 8.81 -40.34
CA LEU A 653 -5.18 9.52 -41.60
C LEU A 653 -3.98 10.47 -41.64
N ASN A 654 -3.03 10.18 -42.54
CA ASN A 654 -1.81 10.95 -42.81
C ASN A 654 -0.65 10.75 -41.80
N GLY A 655 0.03 9.60 -41.85
CA GLY A 655 1.49 9.47 -41.70
C GLY A 655 2.21 10.14 -40.51
N ALA A 656 1.51 10.65 -39.50
CA ALA A 656 2.10 11.39 -38.41
C ALA A 656 2.95 10.44 -37.54
N ALA A 657 4.21 10.80 -37.34
CA ALA A 657 5.10 10.03 -36.47
C ALA A 657 4.51 9.98 -35.06
N VAL A 658 4.34 8.78 -34.51
CA VAL A 658 3.95 8.59 -33.11
C VAL A 658 5.16 8.89 -32.23
N TRP A 659 4.96 9.68 -31.18
CA TRP A 659 6.02 10.08 -30.25
C TRP A 659 5.75 9.56 -28.85
N PHE A 660 6.80 9.21 -28.14
CA PHE A 660 6.76 8.83 -26.73
C PHE A 660 7.52 9.86 -25.91
N LYS A 661 6.92 10.22 -24.77
CA LYS A 661 7.50 11.10 -23.77
C LYS A 661 7.99 10.27 -22.58
N PHE A 662 9.23 10.50 -22.16
CA PHE A 662 9.86 9.96 -20.96
C PHE A 662 10.08 11.09 -19.94
N PRO A 663 9.19 11.28 -18.96
CA PRO A 663 9.24 12.41 -18.04
C PRO A 663 10.55 12.53 -17.24
N CYS A 664 11.24 11.41 -17.00
CA CYS A 664 12.51 11.35 -16.26
C CYS A 664 13.69 12.07 -16.95
N TYR A 665 13.54 12.46 -18.22
CA TYR A 665 14.55 13.19 -18.99
C TYR A 665 14.23 14.68 -19.16
N VAL A 666 13.08 15.15 -18.69
CA VAL A 666 12.70 16.57 -18.81
C VAL A 666 13.60 17.41 -17.91
N LYS A 667 14.51 18.20 -18.51
CA LYS A 667 15.43 19.07 -17.78
C LYS A 667 14.90 20.48 -17.54
N ASN A 668 14.01 20.97 -18.41
CA ASN A 668 13.48 22.33 -18.33
C ASN A 668 12.70 22.54 -17.03
N GLU A 669 13.10 23.53 -16.23
CA GLU A 669 12.45 23.80 -14.94
C GLU A 669 11.02 24.34 -15.10
N VAL A 670 10.79 25.13 -16.15
CA VAL A 670 9.50 25.76 -16.45
C VAL A 670 8.89 25.09 -17.70
N PRO A 671 7.62 24.66 -17.66
CA PRO A 671 6.90 24.23 -18.86
C PRO A 671 6.92 25.35 -19.91
N HIS A 672 6.98 25.02 -21.22
CA HIS A 672 7.07 26.04 -22.28
C HIS A 672 5.96 27.12 -22.13
N ALA A 673 6.38 28.38 -22.19
CA ALA A 673 5.61 29.58 -21.83
C ALA A 673 4.34 29.82 -22.66
N GLU A 674 4.09 29.07 -23.73
CA GLU A 674 2.87 29.19 -24.55
C GLU A 674 1.59 28.80 -23.80
N ALA A 675 1.69 28.15 -22.63
CA ALA A 675 0.56 27.96 -21.72
C ALA A 675 0.11 29.25 -21.00
N TRP A 676 0.94 30.30 -21.00
CA TRP A 676 0.63 31.61 -20.39
C TRP A 676 0.29 32.70 -21.43
N ILE A 677 0.58 32.52 -22.72
CA ILE A 677 0.48 33.62 -23.70
C ILE A 677 -0.98 34.02 -24.05
N ASN A 678 -1.99 33.24 -23.63
CA ASN A 678 -3.40 33.67 -23.65
C ASN A 678 -4.03 33.87 -22.26
N GLY A 679 -3.24 33.77 -21.18
CA GLY A 679 -3.66 34.03 -19.81
C GLY A 679 -3.16 35.39 -19.35
N SER A 680 -3.89 36.43 -19.74
CA SER A 680 -3.73 37.81 -19.30
C SER A 680 -3.39 37.95 -17.81
N ASN A 681 -2.49 38.91 -17.53
CA ASN A 681 -2.32 39.62 -16.27
C ASN A 681 -3.49 39.44 -15.28
N LEU A 682 -3.31 38.62 -14.24
CA LEU A 682 -4.19 38.59 -13.05
C LEU A 682 -3.93 39.78 -12.11
N SER A 683 -3.56 40.94 -12.66
CA SER A 683 -3.64 42.24 -11.98
C SER A 683 -4.87 43.04 -12.39
N GLY A 684 -5.81 42.47 -13.18
CA GLY A 684 -6.89 43.27 -13.77
C GLY A 684 -8.18 42.57 -14.18
N GLN A 685 -8.59 41.45 -13.57
CA GLN A 685 -9.99 40.97 -13.69
C GLN A 685 -10.64 40.67 -12.32
N PRO A 686 -11.87 41.17 -12.05
CA PRO A 686 -12.46 41.23 -10.71
C PRO A 686 -13.35 40.01 -10.36
N PHE A 687 -13.09 38.82 -10.94
CA PHE A 687 -13.80 37.61 -10.52
C PHE A 687 -13.02 36.91 -9.42
N ALA A 688 -13.66 36.71 -8.26
CA ALA A 688 -13.10 36.07 -7.08
C ALA A 688 -12.81 34.57 -7.32
N ILE A 689 -11.74 34.27 -8.06
CA ILE A 689 -11.25 32.92 -8.26
C ILE A 689 -10.64 32.45 -6.93
N GLU A 690 -11.15 31.34 -6.40
CA GLU A 690 -10.56 30.64 -5.26
C GLU A 690 -9.54 29.61 -5.76
N GLN A 691 -8.46 29.45 -5.00
CA GLN A 691 -7.43 28.44 -5.25
C GLN A 691 -7.66 27.25 -4.33
N LEU A 692 -7.80 26.07 -4.91
CA LEU A 692 -7.85 24.80 -4.21
C LEU A 692 -6.51 24.10 -4.41
N GLN A 693 -5.84 23.77 -3.30
CA GLN A 693 -4.53 23.12 -3.34
C GLN A 693 -4.42 22.02 -2.30
N VAL A 694 -4.14 20.80 -2.77
CA VAL A 694 -3.80 19.64 -1.96
C VAL A 694 -2.28 19.45 -2.01
N GLU A 695 -1.64 19.34 -0.85
CA GLU A 695 -0.19 19.21 -0.71
C GLU A 695 0.19 17.94 0.05
N TYR A 696 1.07 17.15 -0.54
CA TYR A 696 1.75 16.00 0.05
C TYR A 696 3.14 16.45 0.52
N SER A 697 3.51 16.07 1.72
CA SER A 697 4.83 16.34 2.29
C SER A 697 5.52 15.04 2.67
N PHE A 698 6.79 14.91 2.28
CA PHE A 698 7.65 13.74 2.47
C PHE A 698 8.85 14.12 3.34
N PRO A 699 8.77 13.93 4.68
CA PRO A 699 9.81 14.40 5.61
C PRO A 699 11.15 13.69 5.50
N PHE A 700 11.14 12.41 5.11
CA PHE A 700 12.34 11.56 5.11
C PHE A 700 12.89 11.32 3.70
N LEU A 701 12.02 11.00 2.75
CA LEU A 701 12.38 10.60 1.40
C LEU A 701 11.19 10.83 0.47
N LEU A 702 11.39 11.59 -0.60
CA LEU A 702 10.54 11.45 -1.78
C LEU A 702 10.99 10.21 -2.57
N PRO A 703 10.12 9.21 -2.84
CA PRO A 703 10.51 8.06 -3.61
C PRO A 703 11.10 8.45 -4.98
N PRO A 704 12.23 7.86 -5.39
CA PRO A 704 12.86 8.21 -6.65
C PRO A 704 11.93 7.93 -7.82
N GLY A 705 11.83 8.90 -8.72
CA GLY A 705 10.96 8.78 -9.91
C GLY A 705 9.46 8.97 -9.64
N LEU A 706 9.00 9.22 -8.40
CA LEU A 706 7.58 9.39 -8.08
C LEU A 706 6.90 10.43 -8.99
N PHE A 707 7.49 11.63 -9.10
CA PHE A 707 6.93 12.70 -9.94
C PHE A 707 6.88 12.32 -11.43
N ALA A 708 7.90 11.62 -11.93
CA ALA A 708 7.96 11.17 -13.31
C ALA A 708 6.92 10.09 -13.61
N ARG A 709 6.77 9.10 -12.72
CA ARG A 709 5.76 8.04 -12.88
C ARG A 709 4.34 8.59 -12.73
N TYR A 710 4.15 9.52 -11.81
CA TYR A 710 2.88 10.22 -11.64
C TYR A 710 2.50 11.02 -12.91
N SER A 711 3.47 11.72 -13.54
CA SER A 711 3.26 12.38 -14.84
C SER A 711 2.75 11.44 -15.94
N VAL A 712 3.22 10.18 -15.95
CA VAL A 712 2.75 9.16 -16.88
C VAL A 712 1.30 8.74 -16.58
N GLN A 713 0.99 8.44 -15.31
CA GLN A 713 -0.33 7.96 -14.90
C GLN A 713 -1.45 8.98 -15.15
N ILE A 714 -1.19 10.26 -14.90
CA ILE A 714 -2.21 11.30 -15.11
C ILE A 714 -2.48 11.59 -16.59
N ASN A 715 -1.71 11.03 -17.52
CA ASN A 715 -1.83 11.33 -18.95
C ASN A 715 -3.22 11.03 -19.52
N THR A 716 -3.89 9.98 -19.03
CA THR A 716 -5.25 9.61 -19.44
C THR A 716 -6.32 10.54 -18.88
N HIS A 717 -6.01 11.29 -17.83
CA HIS A 717 -6.94 12.17 -17.12
C HIS A 717 -6.89 13.63 -17.60
N VAL A 718 -5.88 14.00 -18.38
CA VAL A 718 -5.61 15.40 -18.76
C VAL A 718 -5.52 15.61 -20.28
N VAL A 719 -5.80 16.84 -20.70
CA VAL A 719 -5.69 17.35 -22.07
C VAL A 719 -4.85 18.63 -22.09
N HIS A 720 -4.29 18.98 -23.25
CA HIS A 720 -3.46 20.19 -23.43
C HIS A 720 -2.42 20.39 -22.32
N ARG A 721 -1.50 19.42 -22.19
CA ARG A 721 -0.48 19.35 -21.13
C ARG A 721 0.89 19.88 -21.57
N SER A 722 1.63 20.45 -20.63
CA SER A 722 3.02 20.88 -20.76
C SER A 722 3.80 20.45 -19.53
N ASP A 723 4.88 19.70 -19.74
CA ASP A 723 5.66 19.04 -18.69
C ASP A 723 7.01 19.74 -18.52
N GLY A 724 7.27 20.21 -17.30
CA GLY A 724 8.56 20.63 -16.80
C GLY A 724 9.12 19.67 -15.74
N LYS A 725 10.36 19.88 -15.34
CA LYS A 725 11.09 19.05 -14.37
C LYS A 725 10.41 19.01 -13.00
N TYR A 726 9.82 20.13 -12.59
CA TYR A 726 9.21 20.32 -11.27
C TYR A 726 7.74 20.71 -11.34
N GLN A 727 7.18 20.92 -12.54
CA GLN A 727 5.79 21.35 -12.70
C GLN A 727 5.16 20.75 -13.94
N ILE A 728 3.90 20.36 -13.84
CA ILE A 728 3.08 19.91 -14.96
C ILE A 728 1.87 20.84 -15.02
N PHE A 729 1.69 21.48 -16.16
CA PHE A 729 0.52 22.28 -16.43
C PHE A 729 -0.39 21.51 -17.38
N ALA A 730 -1.65 21.32 -17.03
CA ALA A 730 -2.60 20.60 -17.88
C ALA A 730 -4.03 21.08 -17.65
N HIS A 731 -4.95 20.64 -18.51
CA HIS A 731 -6.37 20.87 -18.33
C HIS A 731 -7.09 19.54 -18.14
N ARG A 732 -8.09 19.49 -17.26
CA ARG A 732 -9.04 18.38 -17.20
C ARG A 732 -10.39 18.91 -17.67
N GLY A 733 -10.78 18.54 -18.90
CA GLY A 733 -11.86 19.23 -19.60
C GLY A 733 -11.48 20.69 -19.86
N LYS A 734 -12.24 21.63 -19.27
CA LYS A 734 -11.97 23.09 -19.36
C LYS A 734 -11.30 23.67 -18.11
N VAL A 735 -11.03 22.84 -17.10
CA VAL A 735 -10.51 23.29 -15.80
C VAL A 735 -8.99 23.15 -15.78
N PRO A 736 -8.23 24.22 -15.49
CA PRO A 736 -6.78 24.14 -15.40
C PRO A 736 -6.36 23.43 -14.11
N VAL A 737 -5.32 22.61 -14.22
CA VAL A 737 -4.68 21.93 -13.11
C VAL A 737 -3.17 22.08 -13.21
N VAL A 738 -2.55 22.36 -12.06
CA VAL A 738 -1.09 22.45 -11.92
C VAL A 738 -0.63 21.44 -10.90
N VAL A 739 0.25 20.53 -11.31
CA VAL A 739 1.00 19.66 -10.39
C VAL A 739 2.38 20.29 -10.20
N SER A 740 2.84 20.40 -8.96
CA SER A 740 4.15 20.97 -8.65
C SER A 740 4.90 20.09 -7.66
N TYR A 741 6.16 19.81 -7.94
CA TYR A 741 7.13 19.21 -7.03
C TYR A 741 8.13 20.27 -6.57
N ARG A 742 8.29 20.44 -5.26
CA ARG A 742 9.25 21.35 -4.64
C ARG A 742 10.28 20.53 -3.87
N PRO A 743 11.52 20.41 -4.41
CA PRO A 743 12.59 19.75 -3.68
C PRO A 743 13.01 20.59 -2.46
N SER A 744 13.38 19.89 -1.41
CA SER A 744 14.02 20.39 -0.21
C SER A 744 15.30 21.16 -0.55
N ARG A 745 15.39 22.43 -0.10
CA ARG A 745 16.61 23.26 -0.21
C ARG A 745 17.48 23.21 1.05
N SER A 746 17.02 22.56 2.13
CA SER A 746 17.74 22.43 3.40
C SER A 746 17.20 21.24 4.20
N SER A 747 18.03 20.68 5.10
CA SER A 747 17.67 19.57 6.00
C SER A 747 16.45 19.83 6.91
N LEU A 748 15.93 21.06 6.94
CA LEU A 748 14.79 21.48 7.75
C LEU A 748 13.46 21.53 6.99
N ARG A 749 13.46 21.39 5.65
CA ARG A 749 12.24 21.40 4.84
C ARG A 749 12.07 20.07 4.12
N ALA A 750 10.86 19.50 4.25
CA ALA A 750 10.45 18.30 3.55
C ALA A 750 10.25 18.58 2.05
N ASP A 751 10.43 17.55 1.23
CA ASP A 751 9.99 17.57 -0.17
C ASP A 751 8.46 17.67 -0.21
N THR A 752 7.91 18.49 -1.11
CA THR A 752 6.46 18.60 -1.27
C THR A 752 5.99 18.41 -2.70
N LEU A 753 4.85 17.74 -2.86
CA LEU A 753 4.13 17.60 -4.12
C LEU A 753 2.73 18.16 -3.95
N SER A 754 2.34 19.13 -4.77
CA SER A 754 1.03 19.77 -4.70
C SER A 754 0.24 19.63 -6.00
N ILE A 755 -1.07 19.46 -5.87
CA ILE A 755 -2.04 19.48 -6.97
C ILE A 755 -2.96 20.69 -6.74
N THR A 756 -2.99 21.60 -7.71
CA THR A 756 -3.66 22.89 -7.60
C THR A 756 -4.64 23.08 -8.74
N SER A 757 -5.82 23.62 -8.44
CA SER A 757 -6.80 24.06 -9.42
C SER A 757 -7.50 25.34 -8.94
N HIS A 758 -8.17 25.99 -9.87
CA HIS A 758 -8.76 27.32 -9.69
C HIS A 758 -10.19 27.32 -10.20
N ALA A 759 -11.11 27.82 -9.39
CA ALA A 759 -12.50 28.02 -9.78
C ALA A 759 -13.14 29.14 -8.95
N SER A 760 -14.24 29.71 -9.43
CA SER A 760 -15.08 30.59 -8.60
C SER A 760 -15.74 29.80 -7.48
N LEU A 761 -16.03 30.43 -6.34
CA LEU A 761 -16.60 29.75 -5.18
C LEU A 761 -17.90 28.95 -5.50
N PRO A 762 -18.87 29.46 -6.29
CA PRO A 762 -20.05 28.68 -6.67
C PRO A 762 -19.73 27.43 -7.51
N ASN A 763 -18.63 27.48 -8.27
CA ASN A 763 -18.20 26.41 -9.17
C ASN A 763 -17.00 25.62 -8.63
N ILE A 764 -16.70 25.73 -7.32
CA ILE A 764 -15.53 25.06 -6.73
C ILE A 764 -15.60 23.53 -6.85
N TRP A 765 -16.80 22.97 -6.98
CA TRP A 765 -17.02 21.57 -7.29
C TRP A 765 -16.33 21.13 -8.59
N THR A 766 -16.17 22.01 -9.58
CA THR A 766 -15.45 21.71 -10.84
C THR A 766 -13.94 21.55 -10.61
N ALA A 767 -13.36 22.33 -9.69
CA ALA A 767 -11.96 22.19 -9.27
C ALA A 767 -11.76 20.88 -8.48
N TRP A 768 -12.70 20.51 -7.59
CA TRP A 768 -12.68 19.21 -6.92
C TRP A 768 -12.79 18.06 -7.92
N GLN A 769 -13.73 18.13 -8.86
CA GLN A 769 -13.84 17.14 -9.91
C GLN A 769 -12.53 17.01 -10.68
N ALA A 770 -11.83 18.11 -10.99
CA ALA A 770 -10.55 18.09 -11.68
C ALA A 770 -9.42 17.46 -10.85
N ILE A 771 -9.37 17.71 -9.54
CA ILE A 771 -8.29 17.26 -8.63
C ILE A 771 -8.49 15.83 -8.13
N ILE A 772 -9.72 15.41 -7.79
CA ILE A 772 -9.98 14.12 -7.10
C ILE A 772 -9.35 12.93 -7.83
N PRO A 773 -9.53 12.73 -9.15
CA PRO A 773 -8.93 11.60 -9.86
C PRO A 773 -7.40 11.64 -9.85
N LEU A 774 -6.81 12.84 -9.86
CA LEU A 774 -5.36 13.00 -9.80
C LEU A 774 -4.82 12.65 -8.41
N VAL A 775 -5.54 13.04 -7.36
CA VAL A 775 -5.28 12.62 -5.97
C VAL A 775 -5.42 11.11 -5.81
N GLU A 776 -6.43 10.50 -6.42
CA GLU A 776 -6.64 9.04 -6.41
C GLU A 776 -5.49 8.30 -7.11
N GLU A 777 -5.06 8.74 -8.30
CA GLU A 777 -3.91 8.18 -9.01
C GLU A 777 -2.63 8.28 -8.17
N LEU A 778 -2.37 9.43 -7.54
CA LEU A 778 -1.21 9.59 -6.67
C LEU A 778 -1.28 8.66 -5.45
N ASN A 779 -2.45 8.55 -4.81
CA ASN A 779 -2.65 7.64 -3.68
C ASN A 779 -2.47 6.17 -4.10
N MET A 780 -2.95 5.78 -5.28
CA MET A 780 -2.75 4.45 -5.84
C MET A 780 -1.27 4.16 -6.10
N LEU A 781 -0.53 5.11 -6.70
CA LEU A 781 0.90 4.98 -6.91
C LEU A 781 1.68 4.88 -5.59
N LEU A 782 1.29 5.67 -4.58
CA LEU A 782 1.92 5.63 -3.26
C LEU A 782 1.75 4.29 -2.53
N GLN A 783 0.77 3.44 -2.92
CA GLN A 783 0.63 2.08 -2.38
C GLN A 783 1.84 1.19 -2.71
N GLU A 784 2.64 1.54 -3.72
CA GLU A 784 3.90 0.86 -3.98
C GLU A 784 4.95 1.07 -2.88
N TRP A 785 4.81 2.06 -2.00
CA TRP A 785 5.73 2.28 -0.89
C TRP A 785 5.01 2.15 0.46
N PRO A 786 4.70 0.92 0.91
CA PRO A 786 3.91 0.70 2.12
C PRO A 786 4.59 1.16 3.42
N GLY A 787 5.92 1.31 3.43
CA GLY A 787 6.68 1.86 4.56
C GLY A 787 7.00 3.35 4.45
N LEU A 788 6.47 4.06 3.46
CA LEU A 788 6.71 5.48 3.26
C LEU A 788 5.86 6.34 4.19
N TYR A 789 6.50 7.23 4.94
CA TYR A 789 5.78 8.22 5.73
C TYR A 789 5.59 9.50 4.91
N PHE A 790 4.32 9.88 4.74
CA PHE A 790 3.94 11.16 4.15
C PHE A 790 2.72 11.74 4.86
N THR A 791 2.53 13.05 4.71
CA THR A 791 1.37 13.76 5.24
C THR A 791 0.67 14.50 4.13
N VAL A 792 -0.66 14.44 4.10
CA VAL A 792 -1.50 15.15 3.14
C VAL A 792 -2.16 16.33 3.85
N HIS A 793 -2.20 17.47 3.19
CA HIS A 793 -2.80 18.69 3.70
C HIS A 793 -3.60 19.40 2.63
N ILE A 794 -4.65 20.09 3.04
CA ILE A 794 -5.38 21.04 2.18
C ILE A 794 -4.95 22.43 2.60
N LEU A 795 -4.38 23.20 1.69
CA LEU A 795 -3.87 24.54 2.02
C LEU A 795 -5.02 25.54 2.08
N CYS A 796 -4.99 26.40 3.10
CA CYS A 796 -6.00 27.44 3.28
C CYS A 796 -5.98 28.44 2.11
N SER A 797 -7.08 28.51 1.36
CA SER A 797 -7.20 29.38 0.17
C SER A 797 -6.98 30.86 0.51
N LYS A 798 -7.41 31.31 1.70
CA LYS A 798 -7.23 32.70 2.15
C LYS A 798 -5.77 33.02 2.47
N CYS A 799 -5.04 32.09 3.09
CA CYS A 799 -3.59 32.25 3.28
C CYS A 799 -2.85 32.33 1.94
N LEU A 800 -3.25 31.49 0.97
CA LEU A 800 -2.67 31.49 -0.38
C LEU A 800 -2.93 32.80 -1.13
N LYS A 801 -4.18 33.30 -1.09
CA LYS A 801 -4.55 34.59 -1.71
C LYS A 801 -3.75 35.77 -1.16
N ARG A 802 -3.37 35.73 0.12
CA ARG A 802 -2.52 36.75 0.77
C ARG A 802 -1.03 36.57 0.46
N GLY A 803 -0.63 35.53 -0.27
CA GLY A 803 0.78 35.22 -0.52
C GLY A 803 1.55 34.80 0.73
N SER A 804 0.88 34.20 1.73
CA SER A 804 1.54 33.77 2.96
C SER A 804 2.62 32.73 2.66
N PRO A 805 3.88 32.90 3.14
CA PRO A 805 4.95 31.94 2.90
C PRO A 805 4.73 30.59 3.63
N ASN A 806 3.89 30.59 4.66
CA ASN A 806 3.55 29.41 5.46
C ASN A 806 2.02 29.36 5.64
N PRO A 807 1.24 28.94 4.63
CA PRO A 807 -0.21 28.87 4.74
C PRO A 807 -0.65 27.92 5.86
N HIS A 808 -1.89 28.08 6.34
CA HIS A 808 -2.46 27.09 7.23
C HIS A 808 -2.77 25.79 6.46
N THR A 809 -2.50 24.65 7.09
CA THR A 809 -2.66 23.31 6.54
C THR A 809 -3.82 22.62 7.26
N PHE A 810 -4.94 22.43 6.56
CA PHE A 810 -5.99 21.56 7.06
C PHE A 810 -5.59 20.09 6.88
N PRO A 811 -5.95 19.18 7.80
CA PRO A 811 -5.60 17.77 7.70
C PRO A 811 -6.17 17.11 6.44
N GLY A 812 -5.35 16.35 5.71
CA GLY A 812 -5.79 15.65 4.50
C GLY A 812 -6.77 14.51 4.74
N GLU A 813 -6.91 14.05 6.00
CA GLU A 813 -7.94 13.07 6.39
C GLU A 813 -9.36 13.55 6.04
N LEU A 814 -9.57 14.87 5.94
CA LEU A 814 -10.83 15.49 5.54
C LEU A 814 -11.23 15.17 4.09
N LEU A 815 -10.27 14.82 3.21
CA LEU A 815 -10.55 14.43 1.82
C LEU A 815 -11.43 13.17 1.71
N SER A 816 -11.41 12.32 2.73
CA SER A 816 -12.17 11.07 2.78
C SER A 816 -13.44 11.17 3.64
N GLN A 817 -13.71 12.35 4.19
CA GLN A 817 -14.78 12.58 5.15
C GLN A 817 -15.92 13.34 4.50
N ALA A 818 -17.16 12.95 4.81
CA ALA A 818 -18.33 13.72 4.43
C ALA A 818 -18.29 15.11 5.09
N ARG A 819 -18.82 16.09 4.39
CA ARG A 819 -18.99 17.44 4.93
C ARG A 819 -19.93 17.39 6.15
N PRO A 820 -19.56 17.99 7.30
CA PRO A 820 -20.46 18.11 8.45
C PRO A 820 -21.72 18.91 8.11
N GLU A 821 -22.88 18.43 8.56
CA GLU A 821 -24.16 19.13 8.39
C GLU A 821 -24.19 20.44 9.19
N GLY A 822 -24.86 21.47 8.66
CA GLY A 822 -25.00 22.77 9.31
C GLY A 822 -23.76 23.68 9.30
N ILE A 823 -22.57 23.20 8.91
CA ILE A 823 -21.34 24.02 8.86
C ILE A 823 -21.11 24.60 7.46
N THR A 824 -21.12 25.93 7.34
CA THR A 824 -20.85 26.66 6.08
C THR A 824 -19.44 27.24 5.99
N GLU A 825 -18.85 27.59 7.13
CA GLU A 825 -17.55 28.24 7.22
C GLU A 825 -16.72 27.68 8.38
N ILE A 826 -15.40 27.69 8.22
CA ILE A 826 -14.43 27.35 9.26
C ILE A 826 -13.43 28.49 9.47
N ILE A 827 -12.91 28.64 10.68
CA ILE A 827 -11.95 29.70 11.00
C ILE A 827 -10.54 29.24 10.64
N CYS A 828 -9.78 30.09 9.94
CA CYS A 828 -8.36 29.86 9.72
C CYS A 828 -7.58 30.12 11.03
N PRO A 829 -6.93 29.11 11.65
CA PRO A 829 -6.26 29.26 12.95
C PRO A 829 -5.08 30.23 12.91
N LYS A 830 -4.42 30.38 11.75
CA LYS A 830 -3.30 31.32 11.58
C LYS A 830 -3.75 32.78 11.44
N ASN A 831 -4.99 33.00 11.00
CA ASN A 831 -5.49 34.35 10.68
C ASN A 831 -6.56 34.83 11.67
N GLY A 832 -6.84 34.08 12.76
CA GLY A 832 -7.51 34.54 13.98
C GLY A 832 -8.97 35.00 13.89
N SER A 833 -9.51 35.26 12.70
CA SER A 833 -10.89 35.73 12.48
C SER A 833 -11.41 35.49 11.06
N GLU A 834 -10.55 35.15 10.09
CA GLU A 834 -10.97 34.88 8.73
C GLU A 834 -11.70 33.54 8.59
N ARG A 835 -12.85 33.61 7.93
CA ARG A 835 -13.69 32.47 7.63
C ARG A 835 -13.38 31.92 6.23
N VAL A 836 -13.13 30.63 6.16
CA VAL A 836 -12.91 29.86 4.93
C VAL A 836 -14.18 29.06 4.67
N ASN A 837 -14.71 29.13 3.45
CA ASN A 837 -15.87 28.35 3.08
C ASN A 837 -15.53 26.85 3.13
N VAL A 838 -16.38 26.06 3.77
CA VAL A 838 -16.19 24.61 3.97
C VAL A 838 -16.03 23.86 2.64
N ALA A 839 -16.64 24.34 1.55
CA ALA A 839 -16.50 23.75 0.22
C ALA A 839 -15.07 23.83 -0.37
N LEU A 840 -14.17 24.61 0.23
CA LEU A 840 -12.75 24.66 -0.14
C LEU A 840 -11.89 23.66 0.65
N VAL A 841 -12.47 22.99 1.65
CA VAL A 841 -11.77 22.06 2.54
C VAL A 841 -12.36 20.66 2.48
N TYR A 842 -13.68 20.54 2.30
CA TYR A 842 -14.34 19.26 2.14
C TYR A 842 -14.69 19.05 0.67
N PRO A 843 -14.32 17.91 0.07
CA PRO A 843 -14.80 17.56 -1.25
C PRO A 843 -16.33 17.36 -1.21
N PRO A 844 -17.02 17.55 -2.35
CA PRO A 844 -18.44 17.25 -2.44
C PRO A 844 -18.67 15.76 -2.12
N THR A 845 -19.65 15.46 -1.25
CA THR A 845 -20.08 14.08 -1.01
C THR A 845 -20.51 13.47 -2.36
N PRO A 846 -20.09 12.23 -2.67
CA PRO A 846 -20.58 11.57 -3.87
C PRO A 846 -22.09 11.37 -3.72
N THR A 847 -22.87 12.26 -4.34
CA THR A 847 -24.26 11.98 -4.65
C THR A 847 -24.25 10.72 -5.49
N VAL A 848 -24.93 9.67 -5.01
CA VAL A 848 -25.35 8.44 -5.71
C VAL A 848 -24.83 8.35 -7.14
N ILE A 849 -23.93 7.38 -7.34
CA ILE A 849 -23.40 6.86 -8.61
C ILE A 849 -24.22 7.34 -9.82
N SER A 850 -23.67 8.27 -10.60
CA SER A 850 -24.10 8.46 -11.98
C SER A 850 -23.60 7.24 -12.77
N PRO A 851 -24.47 6.48 -13.44
CA PRO A 851 -24.09 5.27 -14.14
C PRO A 851 -23.37 5.65 -15.43
N CYS A 852 -22.05 5.77 -15.38
CA CYS A 852 -21.21 5.73 -16.55
C CYS A 852 -19.93 4.97 -16.20
N TRP A 853 -19.49 4.14 -17.15
CA TRP A 853 -18.26 3.32 -17.20
C TRP A 853 -18.39 1.91 -16.61
N GLN A 854 -18.97 1.02 -17.44
CA GLN A 854 -18.45 -0.34 -17.66
C GLN A 854 -17.10 -0.28 -18.37
#